data_AF-A0A2N8NDE9-F1
#
_entry.id   AF-A0A2N8NDE9-F1
#
_cell.length_a   1.000
_cell.length_b   1.000
_cell.length_c   1.000
_cell.angle_alpha   90.00
_cell.angle_beta   90.00
_cell.angle_gamma   90.00
#
_symmetry.space_group_name_H-M   'P 1'
#
loop_
_entity.id
_entity.type
_entity.pdbx_description
1 polymer ?
#
loop_
_entity_poly.entity_id
_entity_poly.type
_entity_poly.pdbx_seq_one_letter_code
_entity_poly.pdbx_strand_id
1 'polypeptide(L)'
;MNTKKNYSRPLLALLLLVAGLAGAMRPQSVAAQNSGTTGPLNWNYDAGTKTLSITGSGAMPNFVTYLDHPWVAFREQIEKVTIASGVTAIGESAFDSFKKLTAVTLPSSVTTIGTFAFANCKALTGITIPSGVKTIKESAFYGCTALTSVTLPEGLTTIEEGVFTNCDALASIELPASLQTIDASALDAPVLTEIKVKAGSAHFEAAEGVLYNKGKTTLLRYPRKKPGTTFTIPASVTTIKEYAFTNCTALTGVTIPKDVTTIGESAFQGCTALTSVTLPADAKLTTIEQGAFYACEMLTSITLPEGLQTIGGNVFNTCEKLPSITIPKSVTTIGDGAFAYCSALKDVTVFWNTPLTIPPGVFAYITPPTSVTLHVPGGTGEAYQGNAVWGKLTIEELPWGDFDTGLHWAYDAANHSLTITNPNPSTPQPIPNFNFPDEQPWKAYRGGIQKVTIGAGVNHVGKYAFTNCEKLTSVTLPAGLKEIEKNAFGGCEKLTSINLPEGLKTIGEGAFTACFALSDLTIPKSVKTIEENAFYQCGSLTHVTLPDDAQLTTIGKNAFFRCRSLTNLTIPKNVTAIGQSAFNECLALKSITIPNGVTAIADFAFQGCTALKDVTVAWETPIQPNSDAFKQLPLDKIRLHVPEGKIGAYKAANVWRDFIVMADRGDLAGGLKWQMDATYTLTIINPTPRIAQADAGL
;
A
#
# COMPACT_ATOMS: atom_id res chain seq x y z
N MET A 1 39.97 9.10 -3.63
CA MET A 1 40.95 9.66 -2.67
C MET A 1 40.52 9.29 -1.26
N ASN A 2 41.40 8.56 -0.56
CA ASN A 2 41.55 8.37 0.90
C ASN A 2 40.45 8.91 1.84
N THR A 3 39.83 8.15 2.75
CA THR A 3 40.43 7.20 3.72
C THR A 3 39.39 6.16 4.20
N LYS A 4 39.73 4.87 4.14
CA LYS A 4 39.03 3.77 4.84
C LYS A 4 39.92 3.28 5.99
N LYS A 5 39.39 3.25 7.22
CA LYS A 5 39.98 2.44 8.31
C LYS A 5 39.42 1.03 8.18
N ASN A 6 40.23 0.11 7.67
CA ASN A 6 40.00 -1.33 7.73
C ASN A 6 40.66 -1.88 9.01
N TYR A 7 39.92 -2.65 9.80
CA TYR A 7 40.49 -3.64 10.69
C TYR A 7 40.23 -5.01 10.10
N SER A 8 41.30 -5.73 9.76
CA SER A 8 41.28 -7.07 9.19
C SER A 8 41.32 -8.14 10.29
N ARG A 9 40.53 -9.19 10.09
CA ARG A 9 40.81 -10.58 10.49
C ARG A 9 40.74 -11.42 9.20
N PRO A 10 41.44 -12.56 9.04
CA PRO A 10 42.11 -13.35 10.08
C PRO A 10 43.54 -13.84 9.72
N LEU A 11 44.37 -14.09 10.72
CA LEU A 11 45.51 -15.02 10.64
C LEU A 11 45.17 -16.24 11.52
N LEU A 12 44.61 -17.27 10.88
CA LEU A 12 44.39 -18.59 11.45
C LEU A 12 44.75 -19.63 10.38
N ALA A 13 46.04 -19.76 10.06
CA ALA A 13 46.62 -20.91 9.36
C ALA A 13 48.14 -20.71 9.12
N LEU A 14 48.98 -20.91 10.15
CA LEU A 14 50.32 -21.51 9.98
C LEU A 14 50.98 -21.72 11.36
N LEU A 15 51.14 -22.99 11.76
CA LEU A 15 52.20 -23.56 12.63
C LEU A 15 51.68 -24.77 13.44
N LEU A 16 51.40 -25.85 12.72
CA LEU A 16 51.59 -27.23 13.21
C LEU A 16 52.52 -27.90 12.20
N LEU A 17 53.83 -27.88 12.47
CA LEU A 17 54.82 -28.94 12.21
C LEU A 17 56.24 -28.38 12.43
N VAL A 18 56.73 -28.44 13.67
CA VAL A 18 58.04 -29.04 13.98
C VAL A 18 57.91 -29.65 15.38
N ALA A 19 57.35 -30.85 15.43
CA ALA A 19 57.64 -31.79 16.50
C ALA A 19 58.89 -32.56 16.06
N GLY A 20 60.04 -32.22 16.64
CA GLY A 20 61.32 -32.86 16.35
C GLY A 20 62.44 -32.15 17.09
N LEU A 21 62.93 -32.77 18.16
CA LEU A 21 63.96 -32.30 19.11
C LEU A 21 63.52 -31.25 20.15
N ALA A 22 62.81 -31.73 21.18
CA ALA A 22 62.97 -31.21 22.54
C ALA A 22 62.86 -32.38 23.55
N GLY A 23 63.61 -33.46 23.27
CA GLY A 23 64.11 -34.33 24.33
C GLY A 23 65.33 -33.62 24.93
N ALA A 24 65.34 -33.49 26.26
CA ALA A 24 66.35 -32.82 27.08
C ALA A 24 66.29 -31.28 27.09
N MET A 25 65.42 -30.75 27.94
CA MET A 25 65.78 -29.80 29.01
C MET A 25 64.55 -29.63 29.91
N ARG A 26 64.54 -30.37 31.04
CA ARG A 26 63.61 -30.09 32.15
C ARG A 26 64.03 -28.76 32.79
N PRO A 27 63.18 -27.74 32.90
CA PRO A 27 63.26 -26.83 34.03
C PRO A 27 62.78 -27.61 35.25
N GLN A 28 63.52 -27.51 36.35
CA GLN A 28 63.14 -28.02 37.65
C GLN A 28 61.70 -27.62 37.97
N SER A 29 60.91 -28.60 38.42
CA SER A 29 59.54 -28.40 38.90
C SER A 29 59.55 -27.48 40.10
N VAL A 30 59.34 -26.18 39.87
CA VAL A 30 58.71 -25.35 40.89
C VAL A 30 57.29 -25.90 40.98
N ALA A 31 56.97 -26.60 42.07
CA ALA A 31 55.61 -27.04 42.32
C ALA A 31 54.69 -25.84 42.11
N ALA A 32 53.68 -25.97 41.25
CA ALA A 32 52.70 -24.90 41.06
C ALA A 32 52.20 -24.50 42.45
N GLN A 33 52.37 -23.22 42.82
CA GLN A 33 51.85 -22.75 44.10
C GLN A 33 50.36 -23.06 44.13
N ASN A 34 49.93 -23.84 45.11
CA ASN A 34 48.53 -24.22 45.29
C ASN A 34 47.77 -23.18 46.10
N SER A 35 48.39 -22.06 46.48
CA SER A 35 47.76 -20.95 47.17
C SER A 35 48.46 -19.63 46.84
N GLY A 36 47.76 -18.51 47.00
CA GLY A 36 48.34 -17.18 46.82
C GLY A 36 47.32 -16.07 47.07
N THR A 37 47.60 -14.88 46.55
CA THR A 37 46.70 -13.71 46.64
C THR A 37 46.18 -13.29 45.27
N THR A 38 45.05 -12.60 45.24
CA THR A 38 44.50 -11.91 44.07
C THR A 38 43.81 -10.62 44.51
N GLY A 39 44.46 -9.48 44.27
CA GLY A 39 44.02 -8.21 44.86
C GLY A 39 43.86 -8.32 46.38
N PRO A 40 42.68 -8.01 46.96
CA PRO A 40 42.45 -8.09 48.41
C PRO A 40 42.12 -9.51 48.92
N LEU A 41 42.10 -10.51 48.04
CA LEU A 41 41.65 -11.86 48.35
C LEU A 41 42.81 -12.86 48.41
N ASN A 42 42.59 -13.97 49.11
CA ASN A 42 43.47 -15.13 49.11
C ASN A 42 42.80 -16.28 48.36
N TRP A 43 43.58 -17.13 47.72
CA TRP A 43 43.10 -18.34 47.07
C TRP A 43 43.91 -19.56 47.50
N ASN A 44 43.24 -20.72 47.55
CA ASN A 44 43.87 -22.01 47.85
C ASN A 44 43.17 -23.12 47.07
N TYR A 45 43.95 -23.92 46.34
CA TYR A 45 43.53 -25.11 45.63
C TYR A 45 43.93 -26.37 46.40
N ASP A 46 42.94 -27.14 46.82
CA ASP A 46 43.13 -28.46 47.42
C ASP A 46 43.00 -29.52 46.32
N ALA A 47 44.13 -30.17 46.00
CA ALA A 47 44.18 -31.21 44.98
C ALA A 47 43.46 -32.52 45.39
N GLY A 48 43.32 -32.80 46.69
CA GLY A 48 42.64 -33.99 47.20
C GLY A 48 41.12 -33.89 47.06
N THR A 49 40.57 -32.71 47.33
CA THR A 49 39.13 -32.42 47.17
C THR A 49 38.78 -31.76 45.84
N LYS A 50 39.80 -31.40 45.03
CA LYS A 50 39.70 -30.62 43.78
C LYS A 50 38.92 -29.31 43.95
N THR A 51 39.09 -28.69 45.11
CA THR A 51 38.34 -27.50 45.50
C THR A 51 39.23 -26.27 45.47
N LEU A 52 38.80 -25.23 44.73
CA LEU A 52 39.36 -23.89 44.83
C LEU A 52 38.58 -23.09 45.87
N SER A 53 39.26 -22.61 46.90
CA SER A 53 38.71 -21.76 47.95
C SER A 53 39.22 -20.34 47.79
N ILE A 54 38.32 -19.36 47.78
CA ILE A 54 38.64 -17.93 47.77
C ILE A 54 38.19 -17.31 49.09
N THR A 55 39.11 -16.68 49.82
CA THR A 55 38.87 -16.08 51.14
C THR A 55 39.39 -14.65 51.21
N GLY A 56 39.11 -13.96 52.32
CA GLY A 56 39.46 -12.55 52.49
C GLY A 56 38.23 -11.64 52.34
N SER A 57 38.49 -10.34 52.25
CA SER A 57 37.44 -9.32 52.22
C SER A 57 37.67 -8.33 51.09
N GLY A 58 36.66 -8.11 50.25
CA GLY A 58 36.72 -7.17 49.13
C GLY A 58 36.26 -7.78 47.80
N ALA A 59 36.38 -6.99 46.74
CA ALA A 59 36.00 -7.41 45.39
C ALA A 59 37.10 -8.26 44.75
N MET A 60 36.70 -9.33 44.05
CA MET A 60 37.62 -10.07 43.19
C MET A 60 38.00 -9.20 41.99
N PRO A 61 39.29 -9.12 41.61
CA PRO A 61 39.71 -8.40 40.41
C PRO A 61 39.08 -8.96 39.13
N ASN A 62 38.90 -8.10 38.12
CA ASN A 62 38.56 -8.53 36.77
C ASN A 62 39.78 -9.08 36.06
N PHE A 63 39.58 -10.11 35.23
CA PHE A 63 40.62 -10.73 34.41
C PHE A 63 40.34 -10.43 32.94
N VAL A 64 41.34 -9.86 32.24
CA VAL A 64 41.20 -9.41 30.83
C VAL A 64 40.90 -10.60 29.92
N THR A 65 41.47 -11.75 30.23
CA THR A 65 41.22 -13.03 29.58
C THR A 65 40.97 -14.12 30.61
N TYR A 66 40.33 -15.21 30.20
CA TYR A 66 40.12 -16.41 31.01
C TYR A 66 41.42 -17.13 31.43
N LEU A 67 42.59 -16.63 31.03
CA LEU A 67 43.91 -17.18 31.39
C LEU A 67 44.65 -16.32 32.43
N ASP A 68 44.15 -15.13 32.77
CA ASP A 68 44.88 -14.17 33.61
C ASP A 68 44.68 -14.37 35.11
N HIS A 69 43.78 -15.28 35.50
CA HIS A 69 43.52 -15.57 36.91
C HIS A 69 44.64 -16.42 37.53
N PRO A 70 44.98 -16.24 38.83
CA PRO A 70 46.19 -16.86 39.40
C PRO A 70 46.09 -18.38 39.60
N TRP A 71 44.88 -18.95 39.56
CA TRP A 71 44.63 -20.39 39.62
C TRP A 71 44.57 -21.07 38.24
N VAL A 72 45.07 -20.44 37.16
CA VAL A 72 45.00 -20.95 35.77
C VAL A 72 45.63 -22.33 35.60
N ALA A 73 46.70 -22.64 36.33
CA ALA A 73 47.36 -23.94 36.30
C ALA A 73 46.45 -25.12 36.72
N PHE A 74 45.38 -24.83 37.47
CA PHE A 74 44.45 -25.84 38.00
C PHE A 74 43.07 -25.83 37.30
N ARG A 75 42.84 -24.93 36.34
CA ARG A 75 41.53 -24.74 35.66
C ARG A 75 40.93 -26.04 35.09
N GLU A 76 41.76 -26.93 34.56
CA GLU A 76 41.33 -28.22 33.97
C GLU A 76 41.14 -29.34 35.03
N GLN A 77 41.33 -29.02 36.31
CA GLN A 77 41.24 -29.96 37.45
C GLN A 77 40.17 -29.57 38.47
N ILE A 78 39.88 -28.27 38.62
CA ILE A 78 38.93 -27.75 39.60
C ILE A 78 37.53 -28.30 39.34
N GLU A 79 36.98 -29.00 40.34
CA GLU A 79 35.62 -29.54 40.33
C GLU A 79 34.66 -28.72 41.22
N LYS A 80 35.19 -27.99 42.20
CA LYS A 80 34.41 -27.18 43.15
C LYS A 80 35.04 -25.82 43.38
N VAL A 81 34.22 -24.78 43.46
CA VAL A 81 34.63 -23.44 43.87
C VAL A 81 33.86 -23.04 45.13
N THR A 82 34.58 -22.61 46.17
CA THR A 82 33.99 -22.10 47.42
C THR A 82 34.46 -20.67 47.64
N ILE A 83 33.52 -19.73 47.69
CA ILE A 83 33.78 -18.32 47.98
C ILE A 83 33.35 -18.05 49.43
N ALA A 84 34.28 -17.57 50.27
CA ALA A 84 34.01 -17.31 51.68
C ALA A 84 33.36 -15.95 51.92
N SER A 85 32.66 -15.82 53.06
CA SER A 85 32.09 -14.54 53.51
C SER A 85 33.14 -13.43 53.56
N GLY A 86 32.79 -12.25 53.04
CA GLY A 86 33.68 -11.10 52.92
C GLY A 86 34.04 -10.76 51.47
N VAL A 87 34.02 -11.76 50.58
CA VAL A 87 34.12 -11.51 49.14
C VAL A 87 32.84 -10.81 48.65
N THR A 88 32.99 -9.66 47.99
CA THR A 88 31.86 -8.79 47.60
C THR A 88 31.50 -8.84 46.12
N ALA A 89 32.38 -9.34 45.25
CA ALA A 89 32.11 -9.47 43.82
C ALA A 89 32.91 -10.66 43.23
N ILE A 90 32.34 -11.28 42.19
CA ILE A 90 33.06 -12.21 41.32
C ILE A 90 33.57 -11.44 40.11
N GLY A 91 34.87 -11.57 39.83
CA GLY A 91 35.54 -10.84 38.75
C GLY A 91 35.13 -11.33 37.37
N GLU A 92 35.30 -10.45 36.39
CA GLU A 92 35.20 -10.81 34.97
C GLU A 92 36.12 -11.98 34.61
N SER A 93 35.61 -12.96 33.87
CA SER A 93 36.33 -14.17 33.43
C SER A 93 36.96 -15.04 34.53
N ALA A 94 36.62 -14.81 35.81
CA ALA A 94 37.30 -15.44 36.96
C ALA A 94 37.27 -16.98 36.97
N PHE A 95 36.17 -17.56 36.49
CA PHE A 95 35.97 -18.99 36.37
C PHE A 95 35.53 -19.40 34.96
N ASP A 96 35.84 -18.57 33.95
CA ASP A 96 35.50 -18.91 32.58
C ASP A 96 36.22 -20.20 32.16
N SER A 97 35.42 -21.10 31.59
CA SER A 97 35.86 -22.24 30.85
C SER A 97 36.45 -23.34 31.76
N PHE A 98 35.94 -23.42 33.00
CA PHE A 98 36.26 -24.46 33.98
C PHE A 98 35.45 -25.72 33.66
N LYS A 99 35.93 -26.50 32.69
CA LYS A 99 35.18 -27.61 32.09
C LYS A 99 34.78 -28.74 33.04
N LYS A 100 35.42 -28.84 34.22
CA LYS A 100 35.13 -29.85 35.26
C LYS A 100 34.39 -29.28 36.47
N LEU A 101 34.13 -27.97 36.52
CA LEU A 101 33.45 -27.33 37.64
C LEU A 101 32.01 -27.82 37.73
N THR A 102 31.67 -28.55 38.79
CA THR A 102 30.34 -29.13 39.02
C THR A 102 29.56 -28.40 40.10
N ALA A 103 30.24 -27.71 41.04
CA ALA A 103 29.60 -27.03 42.14
C ALA A 103 30.29 -25.69 42.48
N VAL A 104 29.48 -24.66 42.71
CA VAL A 104 29.92 -23.33 43.15
C VAL A 104 29.14 -22.94 44.39
N THR A 105 29.85 -22.54 45.44
CA THR A 105 29.25 -21.97 46.65
C THR A 105 29.57 -20.47 46.72
N LEU A 106 28.53 -19.63 46.68
CA LEU A 106 28.62 -18.17 46.75
C LEU A 106 28.00 -17.65 48.05
N PRO A 107 28.66 -16.75 48.79
CA PRO A 107 28.15 -16.20 50.04
C PRO A 107 27.20 -15.03 49.78
N SER A 108 26.35 -14.69 50.76
CA SER A 108 25.43 -13.55 50.70
C SER A 108 26.11 -12.18 50.57
N SER A 109 27.41 -12.10 50.89
CA SER A 109 28.21 -10.87 50.73
C SER A 109 28.48 -10.51 49.27
N VAL A 110 28.35 -11.45 48.33
CA VAL A 110 28.52 -11.18 46.90
C VAL A 110 27.34 -10.36 46.37
N THR A 111 27.63 -9.21 45.78
CA THR A 111 26.64 -8.28 45.21
C THR A 111 26.68 -8.19 43.69
N THR A 112 27.76 -8.66 43.07
CA THR A 112 27.95 -8.63 41.60
C THR A 112 28.60 -9.93 41.11
N ILE A 113 28.09 -10.46 40.00
CA ILE A 113 28.75 -11.51 39.22
C ILE A 113 29.23 -10.88 37.91
N GLY A 114 30.54 -10.95 37.66
CA GLY A 114 31.21 -10.31 36.54
C GLY A 114 30.85 -10.89 35.17
N THR A 115 31.19 -10.13 34.12
CA THR A 115 31.06 -10.55 32.72
C THR A 115 31.85 -11.84 32.47
N PHE A 116 31.26 -12.82 31.78
CA PHE A 116 31.83 -14.16 31.57
C PHE A 116 32.27 -14.92 32.84
N ALA A 117 31.88 -14.51 34.05
CA ALA A 117 32.45 -15.02 35.30
C ALA A 117 32.45 -16.56 35.43
N PHE A 118 31.41 -17.23 34.94
CA PHE A 118 31.27 -18.68 34.88
C PHE A 118 30.98 -19.18 33.46
N ALA A 119 31.33 -18.41 32.42
CA ALA A 119 31.11 -18.84 31.05
C ALA A 119 31.80 -20.19 30.78
N ASN A 120 31.27 -20.98 29.86
CA ASN A 120 31.81 -22.27 29.42
C ASN A 120 32.11 -23.28 30.55
N CYS A 121 31.49 -23.17 31.71
CA CYS A 121 31.54 -24.16 32.80
C CYS A 121 30.65 -25.37 32.46
N LYS A 122 31.09 -26.16 31.48
CA LYS A 122 30.28 -27.21 30.83
C LYS A 122 29.81 -28.35 31.74
N ALA A 123 30.39 -28.49 32.93
CA ALA A 123 30.00 -29.48 33.94
C ALA A 123 29.13 -28.92 35.07
N LEU A 124 28.87 -27.61 35.10
CA LEU A 124 28.12 -26.97 36.18
C LEU A 124 26.63 -27.32 36.03
N THR A 125 26.08 -28.03 37.01
CA THR A 125 24.71 -28.56 36.92
C THR A 125 23.65 -27.66 37.55
N GLY A 126 24.05 -26.83 38.52
CA GLY A 126 23.17 -25.89 39.19
C GLY A 126 23.94 -24.77 39.88
N ILE A 127 23.28 -23.62 40.04
CA ILE A 127 23.83 -22.51 40.83
C ILE A 127 22.73 -21.76 41.58
N THR A 128 23.05 -21.36 42.82
CA THR A 128 22.23 -20.44 43.61
C THR A 128 22.87 -19.06 43.60
N ILE A 129 22.16 -18.08 43.05
CA ILE A 129 22.63 -16.70 43.00
C ILE A 129 22.32 -16.04 44.36
N PRO A 130 23.33 -15.46 45.07
CA PRO A 130 23.16 -14.94 46.42
C PRO A 130 22.20 -13.75 46.50
N SER A 131 21.54 -13.59 47.66
CA SER A 131 20.56 -12.51 47.91
C SER A 131 21.10 -11.08 47.75
N GLY A 132 22.42 -10.89 47.88
CA GLY A 132 23.09 -9.61 47.68
C GLY A 132 23.19 -9.19 46.22
N VAL A 133 23.06 -10.13 45.27
CA VAL A 133 23.25 -9.87 43.84
C VAL A 133 22.09 -9.05 43.28
N LYS A 134 22.43 -7.89 42.71
CA LYS A 134 21.48 -6.99 42.03
C LYS A 134 21.49 -7.15 40.52
N THR A 135 22.66 -7.46 39.97
CA THR A 135 22.88 -7.60 38.53
C THR A 135 23.68 -8.86 38.25
N ILE A 136 23.21 -9.65 37.28
CA ILE A 136 24.02 -10.69 36.63
C ILE A 136 24.50 -10.10 35.31
N LYS A 137 25.82 -9.94 35.18
CA LYS A 137 26.42 -9.28 34.03
C LYS A 137 26.47 -10.14 32.78
N GLU A 138 26.73 -9.49 31.66
CA GLU A 138 26.84 -10.07 30.32
C GLU A 138 27.52 -11.45 30.32
N SER A 139 26.84 -12.43 29.70
CA SER A 139 27.36 -13.78 29.44
C SER A 139 27.91 -14.53 30.67
N ALA A 140 27.52 -14.15 31.90
CA ALA A 140 28.06 -14.74 33.12
C ALA A 140 27.95 -16.27 33.21
N PHE A 141 26.91 -16.88 32.60
CA PHE A 141 26.72 -18.34 32.52
C PHE A 141 26.65 -18.85 31.07
N TYR A 142 27.13 -18.07 30.11
CA TYR A 142 27.14 -18.43 28.69
C TYR A 142 27.76 -19.82 28.49
N GLY A 143 27.11 -20.72 27.75
CA GLY A 143 27.68 -22.03 27.41
C GLY A 143 27.85 -22.99 28.60
N CYS A 144 27.17 -22.77 29.72
CA CYS A 144 27.07 -23.76 30.81
C CYS A 144 26.13 -24.90 30.39
N THR A 145 26.59 -25.77 29.48
CA THR A 145 25.77 -26.76 28.78
C THR A 145 25.10 -27.81 29.68
N ALA A 146 25.62 -28.04 30.89
CA ALA A 146 25.02 -28.96 31.86
C ALA A 146 24.10 -28.28 32.89
N LEU A 147 23.91 -26.96 32.80
CA LEU A 147 23.17 -26.19 33.80
C LEU A 147 21.67 -26.48 33.70
N THR A 148 21.16 -27.24 34.67
CA THR A 148 19.75 -27.66 34.74
C THR A 148 18.88 -26.75 35.59
N SER A 149 19.49 -26.06 36.58
CA SER A 149 18.77 -25.23 37.54
C SER A 149 19.54 -23.98 37.94
N VAL A 150 18.82 -22.87 38.02
CA VAL A 150 19.34 -21.59 38.50
C VAL A 150 18.35 -21.02 39.49
N THR A 151 18.81 -20.74 40.71
CA THR A 151 17.98 -20.06 41.72
C THR A 151 18.33 -18.57 41.72
N LEU A 152 17.37 -17.73 41.31
CA LEU A 152 17.51 -16.27 41.28
C LEU A 152 16.95 -15.64 42.58
N PRO A 153 17.59 -14.61 43.15
CA PRO A 153 17.15 -14.01 44.41
C PRO A 153 16.09 -12.92 44.19
N GLU A 154 15.21 -12.71 45.17
CA GLU A 154 14.22 -11.60 45.21
C GLU A 154 14.84 -10.19 45.33
N GLY A 155 16.17 -10.09 45.35
CA GLY A 155 16.88 -8.83 45.28
C GLY A 155 17.32 -8.44 43.88
N LEU A 156 17.22 -9.36 42.90
CA LEU A 156 17.76 -9.20 41.56
C LEU A 156 16.92 -8.20 40.75
N THR A 157 17.56 -7.19 40.18
CA THR A 157 16.90 -6.16 39.38
C THR A 157 17.22 -6.25 37.90
N THR A 158 18.39 -6.79 37.54
CA THR A 158 18.88 -6.79 36.16
C THR A 158 19.55 -8.11 35.77
N ILE A 159 19.18 -8.62 34.59
CA ILE A 159 19.87 -9.69 33.88
C ILE A 159 20.30 -9.14 32.51
N GLU A 160 21.61 -9.07 32.28
CA GLU A 160 22.20 -8.49 31.07
C GLU A 160 22.24 -9.49 29.90
N GLU A 161 22.86 -9.08 28.80
CA GLU A 161 22.96 -9.82 27.54
C GLU A 161 23.57 -11.22 27.71
N GLY A 162 23.02 -12.21 27.01
CA GLY A 162 23.62 -13.53 26.83
C GLY A 162 23.80 -14.40 28.07
N VAL A 163 23.25 -14.01 29.23
CA VAL A 163 23.55 -14.66 30.53
C VAL A 163 23.36 -16.18 30.51
N PHE A 164 22.26 -16.69 29.95
CA PHE A 164 21.98 -18.13 29.85
C PHE A 164 21.98 -18.66 28.41
N THR A 165 22.60 -17.94 27.47
CA THR A 165 22.74 -18.40 26.09
C THR A 165 23.55 -19.70 26.04
N ASN A 166 23.10 -20.66 25.22
CA ASN A 166 23.72 -21.99 25.10
C ASN A 166 23.82 -22.78 26.42
N CYS A 167 22.89 -22.55 27.36
CA CYS A 167 22.64 -23.45 28.49
C CYS A 167 21.78 -24.63 28.04
N ASP A 168 22.42 -25.62 27.41
CA ASP A 168 21.77 -26.74 26.70
C ASP A 168 20.95 -27.71 27.57
N ALA A 169 20.97 -27.54 28.90
CA ALA A 169 20.20 -28.36 29.85
C ALA A 169 19.14 -27.56 30.63
N LEU A 170 19.05 -26.24 30.44
CA LEU A 170 18.14 -25.38 31.21
C LEU A 170 16.72 -25.40 30.62
N ALA A 171 15.87 -26.29 31.13
CA ALA A 171 14.52 -26.52 30.60
C ALA A 171 13.45 -25.53 31.08
N SER A 172 13.65 -24.93 32.26
CA SER A 172 12.72 -23.97 32.89
C SER A 172 13.51 -22.96 33.72
N ILE A 173 13.01 -21.72 33.78
CA ILE A 173 13.53 -20.67 34.67
C ILE A 173 12.38 -19.87 35.26
N GLU A 174 12.48 -19.51 36.54
CA GLU A 174 11.54 -18.61 37.22
C GLU A 174 12.22 -17.27 37.54
N LEU A 175 11.68 -16.18 36.99
CA LEU A 175 12.16 -14.82 37.21
C LEU A 175 11.58 -14.26 38.53
N PRO A 176 12.40 -13.60 39.37
CA PRO A 176 11.94 -13.05 40.65
C PRO A 176 11.03 -11.84 40.45
N ALA A 177 10.22 -11.52 41.46
CA ALA A 177 9.25 -10.42 41.35
C ALA A 177 9.93 -9.04 41.27
N SER A 178 11.15 -8.94 41.81
CA SER A 178 11.98 -7.73 41.84
C SER A 178 12.62 -7.36 40.50
N LEU A 179 12.60 -8.26 39.51
CA LEU A 179 13.30 -8.05 38.24
C LEU A 179 12.70 -6.86 37.50
N GLN A 180 13.55 -5.93 37.07
CA GLN A 180 13.16 -4.70 36.39
C GLN A 180 13.54 -4.73 34.92
N THR A 181 14.73 -5.25 34.60
CA THR A 181 15.26 -5.32 33.25
C THR A 181 15.82 -6.69 32.94
N ILE A 182 15.56 -7.15 31.71
CA ILE A 182 16.12 -8.37 31.14
C ILE A 182 16.44 -8.12 29.67
N ASP A 183 17.66 -8.47 29.27
CA ASP A 183 18.06 -8.42 27.87
C ASP A 183 17.34 -9.49 27.05
N ALA A 184 17.08 -9.20 25.76
CA ALA A 184 16.34 -10.09 24.86
C ALA A 184 17.03 -11.45 24.63
N SER A 185 18.36 -11.48 24.66
CA SER A 185 19.17 -12.69 24.48
C SER A 185 19.42 -13.45 25.79
N ALA A 186 19.13 -12.86 26.95
CA ALA A 186 19.49 -13.40 28.25
C ALA A 186 19.00 -14.83 28.50
N LEU A 187 17.85 -15.20 27.90
CA LEU A 187 17.19 -16.49 28.05
C LEU A 187 17.28 -17.35 26.77
N ASP A 188 18.34 -17.20 25.98
CA ASP A 188 18.56 -17.94 24.74
C ASP A 188 19.10 -19.38 24.95
N ALA A 189 18.42 -20.13 25.82
CA ALA A 189 18.74 -21.52 26.14
C ALA A 189 18.08 -22.50 25.13
N PRO A 190 18.84 -23.37 24.43
CA PRO A 190 18.33 -24.21 23.34
C PRO A 190 17.20 -25.19 23.69
N VAL A 191 17.11 -25.59 24.97
CA VAL A 191 16.12 -26.57 25.45
C VAL A 191 15.01 -25.96 26.30
N LEU A 192 14.97 -24.64 26.44
CA LEU A 192 13.99 -23.97 27.29
C LEU A 192 12.57 -24.26 26.78
N THR A 193 11.74 -24.79 27.66
CA THR A 193 10.34 -25.18 27.39
C THR A 193 9.34 -24.18 27.97
N GLU A 194 9.72 -23.51 29.06
CA GLU A 194 8.87 -22.53 29.75
C GLU A 194 9.69 -21.48 30.49
N ILE A 195 9.12 -20.28 30.57
CA ILE A 195 9.57 -19.18 31.42
C ILE A 195 8.45 -18.88 32.41
N LYS A 196 8.80 -18.78 33.70
CA LYS A 196 7.89 -18.40 34.78
C LYS A 196 8.28 -17.04 35.32
N VAL A 197 7.30 -16.30 35.81
CA VAL A 197 7.52 -15.04 36.52
C VAL A 197 6.80 -15.13 37.85
N LYS A 198 7.51 -14.85 38.94
CA LYS A 198 6.93 -14.90 40.27
C LYS A 198 5.79 -13.88 40.42
N ALA A 199 4.75 -14.28 41.15
CA ALA A 199 3.61 -13.42 41.43
C ALA A 199 4.05 -12.10 42.10
N GLY A 200 3.38 -11.01 41.74
CA GLY A 200 3.70 -9.68 42.25
C GLY A 200 4.75 -8.91 41.44
N SER A 201 5.29 -9.47 40.36
CA SER A 201 6.16 -8.70 39.45
C SER A 201 5.44 -7.48 38.88
N ALA A 202 6.11 -6.33 38.97
CA ALA A 202 5.65 -5.04 38.46
C ALA A 202 5.98 -4.84 36.98
N HIS A 203 6.97 -5.55 36.44
CA HIS A 203 7.54 -5.30 35.12
C HIS A 203 7.30 -6.42 34.11
N PHE A 204 7.14 -7.66 34.58
CA PHE A 204 7.02 -8.83 33.73
C PHE A 204 5.85 -9.70 34.12
N GLU A 205 5.40 -10.51 33.18
CA GLU A 205 4.50 -11.62 33.42
C GLU A 205 4.75 -12.73 32.42
N ALA A 206 4.43 -13.96 32.81
CA ALA A 206 4.47 -15.11 31.91
C ALA A 206 3.06 -15.60 31.63
N ALA A 207 2.79 -15.95 30.38
CA ALA A 207 1.54 -16.60 29.98
C ALA A 207 1.88 -17.79 29.08
N GLU A 208 1.36 -18.98 29.42
CA GLU A 208 1.63 -20.22 28.69
C GLU A 208 3.13 -20.54 28.51
N GLY A 209 3.97 -20.10 29.47
CA GLY A 209 5.42 -20.26 29.43
C GLY A 209 6.16 -19.24 28.57
N VAL A 210 5.48 -18.25 27.97
CA VAL A 210 6.07 -17.16 27.16
C VAL A 210 6.21 -15.92 28.04
N LEU A 211 7.34 -15.21 27.88
CA LEU A 211 7.66 -14.01 28.66
C LEU A 211 7.16 -12.74 27.98
N TYR A 212 6.49 -11.89 28.75
CA TYR A 212 5.99 -10.58 28.35
C TYR A 212 6.38 -9.51 29.37
N ASN A 213 6.27 -8.25 28.95
CA ASN A 213 6.16 -7.16 29.91
C ASN A 213 4.81 -7.21 30.66
N LYS A 214 4.72 -6.44 31.74
CA LYS A 214 3.46 -6.25 32.46
C LYS A 214 2.39 -5.65 31.55
N GLY A 215 1.21 -6.27 31.52
CA GLY A 215 0.11 -5.92 30.62
C GLY A 215 0.17 -6.58 29.24
N LYS A 216 1.20 -7.39 28.95
CA LYS A 216 1.37 -8.13 27.68
C LYS A 216 1.28 -7.27 26.43
N THR A 217 1.89 -6.09 26.46
CA THR A 217 2.00 -5.23 25.27
C THR A 217 3.28 -5.50 24.47
N THR A 218 4.28 -6.13 25.08
CA THR A 218 5.52 -6.55 24.43
C THR A 218 5.78 -8.02 24.68
N LEU A 219 5.95 -8.80 23.61
CA LEU A 219 6.43 -10.18 23.69
C LEU A 219 7.97 -10.14 23.73
N LEU A 220 8.54 -10.58 24.85
CA LEU A 220 9.97 -10.49 25.11
C LEU A 220 10.70 -11.77 24.71
N ARG A 221 10.14 -12.94 25.05
CA ARG A 221 10.79 -14.22 24.76
C ARG A 221 9.83 -15.41 24.68
N TYR A 222 9.95 -16.16 23.59
CA TYR A 222 9.35 -17.46 23.37
C TYR A 222 10.39 -18.58 23.62
N PRO A 223 10.08 -19.62 24.42
CA PRO A 223 11.01 -20.73 24.63
C PRO A 223 11.16 -21.62 23.39
N ARG A 224 12.39 -21.89 22.94
CA ARG A 224 12.68 -22.65 21.70
C ARG A 224 12.06 -24.05 21.65
N LYS A 225 11.88 -24.69 22.80
CA LYS A 225 11.27 -26.02 22.95
C LYS A 225 9.89 -25.97 23.63
N LYS A 226 9.24 -24.81 23.66
CA LYS A 226 7.84 -24.73 24.11
C LYS A 226 6.99 -25.71 23.26
N PRO A 227 6.17 -26.57 23.89
CA PRO A 227 5.32 -27.51 23.18
C PRO A 227 4.33 -26.80 22.24
N GLY A 228 4.12 -27.39 21.06
CA GLY A 228 3.25 -26.87 20.01
C GLY A 228 4.03 -26.45 18.76
N THR A 229 3.37 -26.46 17.61
CA THR A 229 3.94 -26.07 16.31
C THR A 229 3.37 -24.75 15.79
N THR A 230 2.31 -24.23 16.43
CA THR A 230 1.72 -22.94 16.05
C THR A 230 1.54 -22.07 17.28
N PHE A 231 1.56 -20.75 17.06
CA PHE A 231 1.37 -19.78 18.13
C PHE A 231 0.55 -18.57 17.67
N THR A 232 -0.46 -18.22 18.47
CA THR A 232 -1.22 -16.98 18.29
C THR A 232 -0.78 -15.98 19.33
N ILE A 233 -0.20 -14.87 18.88
CA ILE A 233 0.27 -13.82 19.77
C ILE A 233 -0.96 -13.10 20.37
N PRO A 234 -1.01 -12.85 21.70
CA PRO A 234 -2.16 -12.20 22.34
C PRO A 234 -2.49 -10.83 21.75
N ALA A 235 -3.78 -10.52 21.61
CA ALA A 235 -4.27 -9.28 20.98
C ALA A 235 -3.79 -7.97 21.63
N SER A 236 -3.35 -8.01 22.89
CA SER A 236 -2.77 -6.87 23.61
C SER A 236 -1.36 -6.50 23.13
N VAL A 237 -0.66 -7.39 22.42
CA VAL A 237 0.72 -7.19 22.00
C VAL A 237 0.78 -6.17 20.86
N THR A 238 1.58 -5.13 21.06
CA THR A 238 1.89 -4.09 20.06
C THR A 238 3.32 -4.20 19.53
N THR A 239 4.20 -4.93 20.22
CA THR A 239 5.61 -5.05 19.85
C THR A 239 6.12 -6.47 20.07
N ILE A 240 6.77 -7.03 19.05
CA ILE A 240 7.55 -8.27 19.16
C ILE A 240 9.02 -7.84 19.28
N LYS A 241 9.65 -8.12 20.42
CA LYS A 241 11.01 -7.65 20.70
C LYS A 241 12.06 -8.41 19.88
N GLU A 242 13.28 -7.87 19.80
CA GLU A 242 14.41 -8.56 19.18
C GLU A 242 14.62 -9.96 19.77
N TYR A 243 15.05 -10.91 18.93
CA TYR A 243 15.28 -12.33 19.29
C TYR A 243 14.11 -13.08 19.94
N ALA A 244 12.88 -12.53 19.94
CA ALA A 244 11.77 -13.06 20.71
C ALA A 244 11.44 -14.53 20.37
N PHE A 245 11.56 -14.93 19.11
CA PHE A 245 11.35 -16.29 18.60
C PHE A 245 12.61 -16.89 17.95
N THR A 246 13.81 -16.34 18.20
CA THR A 246 15.02 -16.83 17.53
C THR A 246 15.24 -18.33 17.76
N ASN A 247 15.57 -19.04 16.68
CA ASN A 247 15.81 -20.48 16.61
C ASN A 247 14.65 -21.35 17.15
N CYS A 248 13.40 -20.89 17.03
CA CYS A 248 12.22 -21.69 17.34
C CYS A 248 11.91 -22.69 16.20
N THR A 249 12.80 -23.68 16.03
CA THR A 249 12.81 -24.63 14.91
C THR A 249 11.62 -25.61 14.87
N ALA A 250 10.74 -25.60 15.87
CA ALA A 250 9.49 -26.38 15.89
C ALA A 250 8.26 -25.60 15.40
N LEU A 251 8.34 -24.26 15.34
CA LEU A 251 7.22 -23.43 14.92
C LEU A 251 7.05 -23.50 13.40
N THR A 252 5.85 -23.90 12.96
CA THR A 252 5.42 -23.93 11.57
C THR A 252 4.55 -22.75 11.20
N GLY A 253 3.88 -22.10 12.17
CA GLY A 253 3.01 -20.95 11.90
C GLY A 253 2.85 -20.00 13.08
N VAL A 254 2.82 -18.70 12.79
CA VAL A 254 2.62 -17.64 13.80
C VAL A 254 1.54 -16.67 13.32
N THR A 255 0.56 -16.39 14.18
CA THR A 255 -0.48 -15.37 13.94
C THR A 255 -0.15 -14.11 14.74
N ILE A 256 0.05 -13.00 14.02
CA ILE A 256 0.37 -11.68 14.57
C ILE A 256 -0.92 -10.84 14.64
N PRO A 257 -1.28 -10.24 15.80
CA PRO A 257 -2.51 -9.47 15.95
C PRO A 257 -2.40 -8.09 15.29
N LYS A 258 -3.56 -7.49 14.99
CA LYS A 258 -3.67 -6.25 14.21
C LYS A 258 -2.93 -5.04 14.80
N ASP A 259 -2.74 -4.99 16.12
CA ASP A 259 -2.17 -3.83 16.79
C ASP A 259 -0.64 -3.90 16.94
N VAL A 260 0.02 -4.94 16.41
CA VAL A 260 1.48 -4.98 16.30
C VAL A 260 1.96 -3.94 15.29
N THR A 261 2.83 -3.04 15.75
CA THR A 261 3.43 -1.99 14.92
C THR A 261 4.86 -2.34 14.48
N THR A 262 5.56 -3.15 15.27
CA THR A 262 6.99 -3.49 15.05
C THR A 262 7.27 -4.97 15.28
N ILE A 263 7.98 -5.59 14.32
CA ILE A 263 8.67 -6.87 14.49
C ILE A 263 10.17 -6.58 14.64
N GLY A 264 10.72 -6.86 15.81
CA GLY A 264 12.07 -6.47 16.21
C GLY A 264 13.20 -7.25 15.51
N GLU A 265 14.43 -6.77 15.70
CA GLU A 265 15.63 -7.34 15.09
C GLU A 265 15.74 -8.85 15.35
N SER A 266 15.96 -9.63 14.28
CA SER A 266 16.16 -11.08 14.37
C SER A 266 15.05 -11.83 15.12
N ALA A 267 13.83 -11.26 15.22
CA ALA A 267 12.75 -11.79 16.05
C ALA A 267 12.44 -13.26 15.74
N PHE A 268 12.38 -13.66 14.48
CA PHE A 268 12.14 -15.04 14.01
C PHE A 268 13.38 -15.67 13.35
N GLN A 269 14.58 -15.12 13.58
CA GLN A 269 15.80 -15.66 12.98
C GLN A 269 15.92 -17.17 13.24
N GLY A 270 16.20 -17.97 12.20
CA GLY A 270 16.44 -19.41 12.33
C GLY A 270 15.20 -20.23 12.69
N CYS A 271 13.98 -19.70 12.51
CA CYS A 271 12.75 -20.49 12.58
C CYS A 271 12.62 -21.37 11.33
N THR A 272 13.49 -22.36 11.18
CA THR A 272 13.67 -23.13 9.93
C THR A 272 12.44 -23.94 9.50
N ALA A 273 11.50 -24.24 10.40
CA ALA A 273 10.25 -24.93 10.09
C ALA A 273 9.08 -23.99 9.77
N LEU A 274 9.25 -22.67 9.91
CA LEU A 274 8.17 -21.69 9.78
C LEU A 274 7.72 -21.59 8.32
N THR A 275 6.49 -22.00 8.02
CA THR A 275 5.96 -22.00 6.65
C THR A 275 5.10 -20.80 6.33
N SER A 276 4.47 -20.19 7.35
CA SER A 276 3.58 -19.04 7.20
C SER A 276 3.59 -18.12 8.41
N VAL A 277 3.42 -16.82 8.14
CA VAL A 277 3.18 -15.78 9.14
C VAL A 277 1.93 -15.04 8.72
N THR A 278 0.91 -15.04 9.58
CA THR A 278 -0.40 -14.47 9.25
C THR A 278 -0.60 -13.13 9.95
N LEU A 279 -0.98 -12.11 9.17
CA LEU A 279 -1.42 -10.80 9.64
C LEU A 279 -2.86 -10.55 9.16
N PRO A 280 -3.71 -9.90 9.96
CA PRO A 280 -5.04 -9.50 9.52
C PRO A 280 -4.96 -8.36 8.49
N ALA A 281 -6.02 -8.20 7.67
CA ALA A 281 -6.07 -7.19 6.61
C ALA A 281 -5.97 -5.74 7.13
N ASP A 282 -6.36 -5.49 8.37
CA ASP A 282 -6.29 -4.20 9.07
C ASP A 282 -5.06 -4.07 9.99
N ALA A 283 -4.00 -4.86 9.74
CA ALA A 283 -2.78 -4.82 10.54
C ALA A 283 -2.09 -3.45 10.48
N LYS A 284 -1.66 -2.96 11.65
CA LYS A 284 -0.98 -1.67 11.86
C LYS A 284 0.55 -1.76 11.79
N LEU A 285 1.08 -2.85 11.24
CA LEU A 285 2.52 -3.08 11.17
C LEU A 285 3.18 -2.02 10.28
N THR A 286 4.10 -1.24 10.85
CA THR A 286 4.85 -0.20 10.13
C THR A 286 6.30 -0.59 9.86
N THR A 287 6.88 -1.44 10.70
CA THR A 287 8.31 -1.76 10.66
C THR A 287 8.58 -3.25 10.87
N ILE A 288 9.35 -3.84 9.96
CA ILE A 288 10.02 -5.13 10.15
C ILE A 288 11.52 -4.86 10.21
N GLU A 289 12.14 -5.06 11.37
CA GLU A 289 13.54 -4.71 11.61
C GLU A 289 14.52 -5.73 11.00
N GLN A 290 15.80 -5.41 11.09
CA GLN A 290 16.89 -6.18 10.48
C GLN A 290 16.81 -7.67 10.84
N GLY A 291 16.96 -8.54 9.85
CA GLY A 291 17.06 -9.98 10.06
C GLY A 291 15.82 -10.66 10.65
N ALA A 292 14.67 -9.96 10.76
CA ALA A 292 13.50 -10.45 11.48
C ALA A 292 13.05 -11.87 11.08
N PHE A 293 13.19 -12.27 9.82
CA PHE A 293 12.90 -13.62 9.31
C PHE A 293 14.13 -14.29 8.67
N TYR A 294 15.35 -13.88 9.06
CA TYR A 294 16.60 -14.46 8.54
C TYR A 294 16.61 -15.98 8.75
N ALA A 295 16.92 -16.75 7.71
CA ALA A 295 16.95 -18.21 7.73
C ALA A 295 15.61 -18.88 8.15
N CYS A 296 14.48 -18.27 7.82
CA CYS A 296 13.18 -18.96 7.79
C CYS A 296 13.05 -19.80 6.51
N GLU A 297 13.88 -20.84 6.41
CA GLU A 297 14.11 -21.61 5.17
C GLU A 297 12.84 -22.18 4.53
N MET A 298 11.83 -22.53 5.33
CA MET A 298 10.57 -23.12 4.86
C MET A 298 9.44 -22.12 4.62
N LEU A 299 9.70 -20.80 4.76
CA LEU A 299 8.67 -19.77 4.60
C LEU A 299 8.18 -19.72 3.15
N THR A 300 6.90 -20.03 2.94
CA THR A 300 6.28 -20.08 1.60
C THR A 300 5.45 -18.86 1.29
N SER A 301 4.94 -18.17 2.31
CA SER A 301 4.12 -16.97 2.13
C SER A 301 4.16 -16.06 3.35
N ILE A 302 4.22 -14.77 3.10
CA ILE A 302 3.95 -13.71 4.08
C ILE A 302 3.20 -12.59 3.38
N THR A 303 2.10 -12.13 3.98
CA THR A 303 1.36 -10.97 3.48
C THR A 303 1.87 -9.72 4.19
N LEU A 304 2.41 -8.78 3.42
CA LEU A 304 2.84 -7.48 3.93
C LEU A 304 1.65 -6.50 3.88
N PRO A 305 1.25 -5.86 4.99
CA PRO A 305 0.08 -4.98 5.02
C PRO A 305 0.36 -3.61 4.38
N GLU A 306 -0.68 -2.98 3.83
CA GLU A 306 -0.63 -1.65 3.16
C GLU A 306 -0.17 -0.48 4.07
N GLY A 307 0.02 -0.69 5.37
CA GLY A 307 0.60 0.29 6.30
C GLY A 307 2.11 0.17 6.48
N LEU A 308 2.75 -0.86 5.93
CA LEU A 308 4.16 -1.17 6.14
C LEU A 308 5.05 -0.11 5.48
N GLN A 309 5.97 0.49 6.24
CA GLN A 309 6.87 1.55 5.76
C GLN A 309 8.30 1.04 5.56
N THR A 310 8.77 0.18 6.46
CA THR A 310 10.18 -0.28 6.50
C THR A 310 10.29 -1.79 6.48
N ILE A 311 11.05 -2.29 5.50
CA ILE A 311 11.61 -3.65 5.47
C ILE A 311 13.11 -3.51 5.74
N GLY A 312 13.57 -3.96 6.90
CA GLY A 312 14.97 -3.88 7.32
C GLY A 312 15.93 -4.69 6.45
N GLY A 313 17.23 -4.56 6.72
CA GLY A 313 18.25 -5.36 6.05
C GLY A 313 18.10 -6.85 6.39
N ASN A 314 18.40 -7.73 5.45
CA ASN A 314 18.38 -9.19 5.64
C ASN A 314 17.06 -9.80 6.17
N VAL A 315 15.91 -9.10 6.08
CA VAL A 315 14.64 -9.56 6.68
C VAL A 315 14.26 -10.97 6.24
N PHE A 316 14.23 -11.24 4.94
CA PHE A 316 13.91 -12.56 4.36
C PHE A 316 15.15 -13.27 3.81
N ASN A 317 16.35 -12.91 4.28
CA ASN A 317 17.57 -13.54 3.81
C ASN A 317 17.51 -15.06 4.10
N THR A 318 17.82 -15.89 3.10
CA THR A 318 17.73 -17.37 3.20
C THR A 318 16.31 -17.89 3.44
N CYS A 319 15.27 -17.18 2.98
CA CYS A 319 13.91 -17.73 2.86
C CYS A 319 13.77 -18.54 1.56
N GLU A 320 14.40 -19.71 1.51
CA GLU A 320 14.61 -20.50 0.28
C GLU A 320 13.33 -21.03 -0.38
N LYS A 321 12.19 -21.06 0.33
CA LYS A 321 10.90 -21.54 -0.19
C LYS A 321 9.92 -20.43 -0.58
N LEU A 322 10.28 -19.15 -0.44
CA LEU A 322 9.40 -18.03 -0.77
C LEU A 322 9.34 -17.84 -2.29
N PRO A 323 8.21 -18.14 -2.97
CA PRO A 323 8.13 -18.11 -4.42
C PRO A 323 7.83 -16.72 -4.97
N SER A 324 7.17 -15.89 -4.18
CA SER A 324 6.73 -14.57 -4.58
C SER A 324 6.66 -13.62 -3.39
N ILE A 325 6.85 -12.33 -3.63
CA ILE A 325 6.59 -11.30 -2.63
C ILE A 325 5.87 -10.11 -3.25
N THR A 326 4.82 -9.64 -2.57
CA THR A 326 4.09 -8.42 -2.91
C THR A 326 4.49 -7.34 -1.93
N ILE A 327 5.10 -6.27 -2.42
CA ILE A 327 5.59 -5.16 -1.59
C ILE A 327 4.58 -4.00 -1.73
N PRO A 328 3.89 -3.61 -0.64
CA PRO A 328 2.82 -2.62 -0.70
C PRO A 328 3.37 -1.22 -1.01
N LYS A 329 2.51 -0.36 -1.58
CA LYS A 329 2.88 0.99 -2.03
C LYS A 329 3.43 1.88 -0.90
N SER A 330 3.00 1.62 0.33
CA SER A 330 3.42 2.33 1.55
C SER A 330 4.89 2.15 1.90
N VAL A 331 5.57 1.11 1.40
CA VAL A 331 6.97 0.86 1.74
C VAL A 331 7.84 1.95 1.13
N THR A 332 8.63 2.61 1.97
CA THR A 332 9.56 3.67 1.57
C THR A 332 11.02 3.27 1.78
N THR A 333 11.28 2.14 2.44
CA THR A 333 12.64 1.69 2.75
C THR A 333 12.73 0.18 2.70
N ILE A 334 13.71 -0.32 1.93
CA ILE A 334 14.10 -1.74 1.85
C ILE A 334 15.59 -1.82 2.13
N GLY A 335 15.98 -2.54 3.18
CA GLY A 335 17.36 -2.67 3.62
C GLY A 335 18.18 -3.64 2.76
N ASP A 336 19.50 -3.55 2.88
CA ASP A 336 20.43 -4.39 2.11
C ASP A 336 20.24 -5.88 2.45
N GLY A 337 20.29 -6.75 1.44
CA GLY A 337 20.10 -8.18 1.61
C GLY A 337 18.67 -8.62 1.97
N ALA A 338 17.66 -7.74 1.93
CA ALA A 338 16.30 -8.05 2.40
C ALA A 338 15.70 -9.34 1.83
N PHE A 339 16.03 -9.70 0.59
CA PHE A 339 15.60 -10.93 -0.09
C PHE A 339 16.79 -11.77 -0.60
N ALA A 340 17.98 -11.59 -0.04
CA ALA A 340 19.16 -12.35 -0.46
C ALA A 340 18.96 -13.86 -0.22
N TYR A 341 19.51 -14.69 -1.09
CA TYR A 341 19.39 -16.16 -1.02
C TYR A 341 17.94 -16.71 -1.02
N CYS A 342 16.94 -15.93 -1.46
CA CYS A 342 15.58 -16.44 -1.71
C CYS A 342 15.54 -17.25 -3.02
N SER A 343 16.05 -18.48 -3.00
CA SER A 343 16.30 -19.29 -4.20
C SER A 343 15.05 -19.74 -4.97
N ALA A 344 13.87 -19.76 -4.33
CA ALA A 344 12.59 -20.04 -4.99
C ALA A 344 11.89 -18.80 -5.55
N LEU A 345 12.37 -17.59 -5.26
CA LEU A 345 11.70 -16.35 -5.65
C LEU A 345 11.65 -16.22 -7.17
N LYS A 346 10.44 -16.08 -7.71
CA LYS A 346 10.14 -15.94 -9.14
C LYS A 346 9.40 -14.65 -9.44
N ASP A 347 8.56 -14.19 -8.51
CA ASP A 347 7.68 -13.05 -8.75
C ASP A 347 7.85 -12.01 -7.65
N VAL A 348 8.12 -10.76 -8.06
CA VAL A 348 8.10 -9.60 -7.17
C VAL A 348 7.05 -8.65 -7.71
N THR A 349 6.10 -8.24 -6.89
CA THR A 349 5.07 -7.27 -7.28
C THR A 349 5.23 -5.98 -6.48
N VAL A 350 5.23 -4.85 -7.18
CA VAL A 350 5.43 -3.52 -6.59
C VAL A 350 4.43 -2.52 -7.18
N PHE A 351 3.95 -1.56 -6.38
CA PHE A 351 2.87 -0.64 -6.77
C PHE A 351 3.32 0.81 -6.98
N TRP A 352 4.63 1.08 -7.03
CA TRP A 352 5.13 2.45 -7.24
C TRP A 352 5.20 2.80 -8.73
N ASN A 353 4.74 4.00 -9.08
CA ASN A 353 4.92 4.54 -10.44
C ASN A 353 6.39 4.91 -10.72
N THR A 354 7.12 5.28 -9.67
CA THR A 354 8.56 5.56 -9.73
C THR A 354 9.30 4.51 -8.89
N PRO A 355 10.29 3.81 -9.44
CA PRO A 355 11.01 2.78 -8.70
C PRO A 355 11.71 3.35 -7.47
N LEU A 356 11.55 2.68 -6.32
CA LEU A 356 12.25 3.03 -5.10
C LEU A 356 13.77 2.82 -5.27
N THR A 357 14.59 3.76 -4.79
CA THR A 357 16.04 3.57 -4.71
C THR A 357 16.36 2.58 -3.58
N ILE A 358 16.92 1.43 -3.93
CA ILE A 358 17.22 0.34 -2.99
C ILE A 358 18.69 -0.08 -3.05
N PRO A 359 19.26 -0.66 -1.96
CA PRO A 359 20.63 -1.17 -1.96
C PRO A 359 20.88 -2.26 -3.02
N PRO A 360 22.10 -2.37 -3.56
CA PRO A 360 22.40 -3.34 -4.63
C PRO A 360 22.30 -4.80 -4.18
N GLY A 361 22.39 -5.09 -2.87
CA GLY A 361 22.35 -6.44 -2.33
C GLY A 361 20.95 -6.95 -1.99
N VAL A 362 19.87 -6.17 -2.21
CA VAL A 362 18.49 -6.59 -1.88
C VAL A 362 18.13 -7.98 -2.41
N PHE A 363 18.54 -8.29 -3.64
CA PHE A 363 18.31 -9.59 -4.31
C PHE A 363 19.62 -10.38 -4.52
N ALA A 364 20.61 -10.22 -3.64
CA ALA A 364 21.90 -10.88 -3.80
C ALA A 364 21.77 -12.42 -3.78
N TYR A 365 22.57 -13.10 -4.60
CA TYR A 365 22.67 -14.57 -4.67
C TYR A 365 21.39 -15.31 -5.08
N ILE A 366 20.43 -14.62 -5.67
CA ILE A 366 19.40 -15.25 -6.50
C ILE A 366 20.05 -15.58 -7.85
N THR A 367 19.97 -16.83 -8.31
CA THR A 367 20.62 -17.33 -9.54
C THR A 367 20.22 -16.43 -10.73
N PRO A 368 21.14 -16.13 -11.67
CA PRO A 368 21.29 -14.80 -12.27
C PRO A 368 19.99 -14.18 -12.80
N PRO A 369 19.82 -12.87 -12.60
CA PRO A 369 18.58 -12.20 -12.18
C PRO A 369 17.47 -12.06 -13.24
N THR A 370 17.59 -12.73 -14.39
CA THR A 370 16.54 -12.80 -15.42
C THR A 370 15.45 -13.82 -15.11
N SER A 371 15.62 -14.62 -14.05
CA SER A 371 14.64 -15.64 -13.63
C SER A 371 13.51 -15.09 -12.76
N VAL A 372 13.68 -13.88 -12.21
CA VAL A 372 12.66 -13.19 -11.40
C VAL A 372 11.94 -12.18 -12.27
N THR A 373 10.62 -12.28 -12.32
CA THR A 373 9.73 -11.30 -12.94
C THR A 373 9.34 -10.24 -11.92
N LEU A 374 9.59 -8.98 -12.28
CA LEU A 374 9.11 -7.81 -11.57
C LEU A 374 7.82 -7.32 -12.23
N HIS A 375 6.71 -7.50 -11.52
CA HIS A 375 5.39 -7.01 -11.88
C HIS A 375 5.23 -5.57 -11.42
N VAL A 376 5.11 -4.66 -12.39
CA VAL A 376 5.03 -3.20 -12.16
C VAL A 376 3.72 -2.62 -12.68
N PRO A 377 3.32 -1.41 -12.24
CA PRO A 377 2.16 -0.73 -12.81
C PRO A 377 2.33 -0.49 -14.32
N GLY A 378 1.25 -0.59 -15.09
CA GLY A 378 1.26 -0.33 -16.53
C GLY A 378 1.70 1.09 -16.87
N GLY A 379 2.58 1.23 -17.86
CA GLY A 379 3.17 2.50 -18.28
C GLY A 379 4.43 2.91 -17.53
N THR A 380 4.94 2.07 -16.61
CA THR A 380 6.12 2.38 -15.78
C THR A 380 7.37 1.58 -16.17
N GLY A 381 7.26 0.65 -17.14
CA GLY A 381 8.31 -0.29 -17.49
C GLY A 381 9.65 0.36 -17.84
N GLU A 382 9.66 1.48 -18.57
CA GLU A 382 10.87 2.22 -18.93
C GLU A 382 11.61 2.77 -17.70
N ALA A 383 10.87 3.31 -16.72
CA ALA A 383 11.45 3.83 -15.49
C ALA A 383 12.11 2.72 -14.66
N TYR A 384 11.47 1.55 -14.59
CA TYR A 384 12.04 0.37 -13.91
C TYR A 384 13.24 -0.21 -14.67
N GLN A 385 13.19 -0.28 -16.00
CA GLN A 385 14.29 -0.78 -16.84
C GLN A 385 15.57 0.04 -16.67
N GLY A 386 15.45 1.36 -16.50
CA GLY A 386 16.59 2.26 -16.25
C GLY A 386 17.16 2.23 -14.83
N ASN A 387 16.52 1.52 -13.89
CA ASN A 387 16.94 1.49 -12.49
C ASN A 387 18.07 0.47 -12.23
N ALA A 388 19.04 0.84 -11.37
CA ALA A 388 20.25 0.06 -11.12
C ALA A 388 20.04 -1.32 -10.48
N VAL A 389 18.92 -1.52 -9.75
CA VAL A 389 18.60 -2.81 -9.10
C VAL A 389 17.39 -3.43 -9.76
N TRP A 390 16.28 -2.69 -9.86
CA TRP A 390 15.04 -3.21 -10.45
C TRP A 390 15.20 -3.59 -11.93
N GLY A 391 15.96 -2.81 -12.70
CA GLY A 391 16.21 -3.08 -14.12
C GLY A 391 17.06 -4.32 -14.42
N LYS A 392 17.54 -5.01 -13.37
CA LYS A 392 18.20 -6.33 -13.49
C LYS A 392 17.20 -7.49 -13.53
N LEU A 393 15.95 -7.26 -13.12
CA LEU A 393 14.86 -8.23 -13.14
C LEU A 393 14.15 -8.21 -14.50
N THR A 394 13.40 -9.27 -14.81
CA THR A 394 12.53 -9.29 -16.00
C THR A 394 11.30 -8.43 -15.74
N ILE A 395 11.16 -7.30 -16.43
CA ILE A 395 10.05 -6.37 -16.19
C ILE A 395 8.79 -6.85 -16.92
N GLU A 396 7.69 -6.98 -16.18
CA GLU A 396 6.34 -7.22 -16.71
C GLU A 396 5.40 -6.10 -16.25
N GLU A 397 4.83 -5.38 -17.22
CA GLU A 397 3.81 -4.37 -16.94
C GLU A 397 2.45 -5.03 -16.80
N LEU A 398 1.86 -4.93 -15.62
CA LEU A 398 0.52 -5.44 -15.37
C LEU A 398 -0.56 -4.41 -15.77
N PRO A 399 -1.78 -4.88 -16.09
CA PRO A 399 -2.87 -4.02 -16.56
C PRO A 399 -3.52 -3.22 -15.43
N TRP A 400 -2.74 -2.63 -14.53
CA TRP A 400 -3.20 -1.77 -13.45
C TRP A 400 -2.17 -0.71 -13.11
N GLY A 401 -2.58 0.36 -12.45
CA GLY A 401 -1.66 1.39 -11.97
C GLY A 401 -2.38 2.54 -11.30
N ASP A 402 -1.61 3.51 -10.82
CA ASP A 402 -2.15 4.70 -10.18
C ASP A 402 -1.80 5.95 -10.99
N PHE A 403 -2.66 6.95 -10.91
CA PHE A 403 -2.35 8.30 -11.35
C PHE A 403 -1.70 9.09 -10.22
N ASP A 404 -0.96 10.14 -10.56
CA ASP A 404 -0.44 11.10 -9.58
C ASP A 404 -1.57 11.84 -8.83
N THR A 405 -2.79 11.82 -9.37
CA THR A 405 -4.00 12.32 -8.71
C THR A 405 -4.50 11.39 -7.59
N GLY A 406 -3.90 10.20 -7.44
CA GLY A 406 -4.30 9.19 -6.45
C GLY A 406 -5.42 8.26 -6.90
N LEU A 407 -5.92 8.41 -8.13
CA LEU A 407 -6.86 7.46 -8.74
C LEU A 407 -6.15 6.17 -9.16
N HIS A 408 -6.80 5.03 -8.97
CA HIS A 408 -6.36 3.71 -9.41
C HIS A 408 -7.06 3.31 -10.71
N TRP A 409 -6.35 2.71 -11.66
CA TRP A 409 -6.92 2.11 -12.86
C TRP A 409 -6.56 0.62 -12.94
N ALA A 410 -7.48 -0.18 -13.47
CA ALA A 410 -7.26 -1.60 -13.73
C ALA A 410 -8.06 -2.06 -14.95
N TYR A 411 -7.42 -2.80 -15.85
CA TYR A 411 -8.01 -3.43 -17.02
C TYR A 411 -8.12 -4.94 -16.82
N ASP A 412 -9.35 -5.43 -16.88
CA ASP A 412 -9.67 -6.85 -16.86
C ASP A 412 -9.79 -7.34 -18.30
N ALA A 413 -8.80 -8.11 -18.75
CA ALA A 413 -8.77 -8.66 -20.10
C ALA A 413 -9.84 -9.73 -20.34
N ALA A 414 -10.30 -10.45 -19.31
CA ALA A 414 -11.34 -11.47 -19.44
C ALA A 414 -12.72 -10.84 -19.65
N ASN A 415 -12.97 -9.71 -19.00
CA ASN A 415 -14.23 -8.98 -19.10
C ASN A 415 -14.19 -7.78 -20.07
N HIS A 416 -13.04 -7.54 -20.72
CA HIS A 416 -12.81 -6.37 -21.58
C HIS A 416 -13.18 -5.04 -20.89
N SER A 417 -12.92 -4.96 -19.58
CA SER A 417 -13.44 -3.90 -18.71
C SER A 417 -12.30 -3.10 -18.08
N LEU A 418 -12.29 -1.79 -18.31
CA LEU A 418 -11.42 -0.84 -17.63
C LEU A 418 -12.17 -0.20 -16.46
N THR A 419 -11.58 -0.22 -15.27
CA THR A 419 -12.14 0.39 -14.06
C THR A 419 -11.22 1.48 -13.55
N ILE A 420 -11.77 2.65 -13.23
CA ILE A 420 -11.08 3.75 -12.55
C ILE A 420 -11.71 3.93 -11.17
N THR A 421 -10.93 3.77 -10.10
CA THR A 421 -11.40 3.84 -8.72
C THR A 421 -10.68 4.96 -7.97
N ASN A 422 -11.41 5.69 -7.14
CA ASN A 422 -10.81 6.58 -6.15
C ASN A 422 -10.71 5.83 -4.80
N PRO A 423 -9.51 5.52 -4.29
CA PRO A 423 -9.35 4.87 -2.99
C PRO A 423 -9.94 5.67 -1.82
N ASN A 424 -10.11 6.99 -1.98
CA ASN A 424 -10.75 7.88 -1.02
C ASN A 424 -11.89 8.70 -1.67
N PRO A 425 -13.08 8.10 -1.89
CA PRO A 425 -14.16 8.75 -2.63
C PRO A 425 -14.67 10.07 -2.04
N SER A 426 -14.45 10.31 -0.74
CA SER A 426 -14.79 11.58 -0.07
C SER A 426 -13.93 12.77 -0.51
N THR A 427 -12.78 12.51 -1.14
CA THR A 427 -11.89 13.54 -1.69
C THR A 427 -11.91 13.41 -3.21
N PRO A 428 -12.71 14.22 -3.93
CA PRO A 428 -12.86 14.04 -5.37
C PRO A 428 -11.55 14.27 -6.14
N GLN A 429 -11.24 13.40 -7.09
CA GLN A 429 -10.02 13.46 -7.90
C GLN A 429 -10.34 13.43 -9.40
N PRO A 430 -9.55 14.13 -10.24
CA PRO A 430 -9.71 14.10 -11.68
C PRO A 430 -8.95 12.92 -12.32
N ILE A 431 -9.50 12.34 -13.38
CA ILE A 431 -8.68 11.61 -14.36
C ILE A 431 -7.82 12.66 -15.07
N PRO A 432 -6.49 12.48 -15.15
CA PRO A 432 -5.60 13.51 -15.71
C PRO A 432 -5.88 13.79 -17.19
N ASN A 433 -5.48 14.98 -17.63
CA ASN A 433 -5.47 15.34 -19.04
C ASN A 433 -4.26 14.71 -19.72
N PHE A 434 -4.49 14.01 -20.82
CA PHE A 434 -3.43 13.54 -21.71
C PHE A 434 -3.21 14.56 -22.83
N ASN A 435 -2.00 14.65 -23.37
CA ASN A 435 -1.73 15.49 -24.54
C ASN A 435 -2.14 14.80 -25.83
N PHE A 436 -1.96 13.47 -25.87
CA PHE A 436 -2.27 12.60 -27.00
C PHE A 436 -2.86 11.27 -26.51
N PRO A 437 -3.65 10.55 -27.32
CA PRO A 437 -4.21 9.26 -26.93
C PRO A 437 -3.15 8.26 -26.45
N ASP A 438 -1.96 8.24 -27.05
CA ASP A 438 -0.91 7.24 -26.76
C ASP A 438 -0.15 7.48 -25.44
N GLU A 439 -0.55 8.48 -24.66
CA GLU A 439 -0.12 8.69 -23.27
C GLU A 439 -1.03 7.97 -22.25
N GLN A 440 -2.18 7.44 -22.67
CA GLN A 440 -3.07 6.66 -21.79
C GLN A 440 -2.32 5.45 -21.23
N PRO A 441 -2.41 5.16 -19.92
CA PRO A 441 -1.69 4.02 -19.34
C PRO A 441 -2.25 2.67 -19.84
N TRP A 442 -3.50 2.64 -20.32
CA TRP A 442 -4.12 1.47 -20.96
C TRP A 442 -3.99 1.44 -22.49
N LYS A 443 -3.08 2.20 -23.11
CA LYS A 443 -2.94 2.25 -24.58
C LYS A 443 -2.78 0.86 -25.23
N ALA A 444 -2.04 -0.04 -24.57
CA ALA A 444 -1.82 -1.42 -25.04
C ALA A 444 -3.11 -2.24 -25.08
N TYR A 445 -4.11 -1.87 -24.26
CA TYR A 445 -5.39 -2.56 -24.13
C TYR A 445 -6.53 -1.84 -24.86
N ARG A 446 -6.30 -0.63 -25.39
CA ARG A 446 -7.32 0.24 -26.00
C ARG A 446 -8.21 -0.48 -27.01
N GLY A 447 -7.62 -1.29 -27.89
CA GLY A 447 -8.34 -2.07 -28.91
C GLY A 447 -9.18 -3.24 -28.38
N GLY A 448 -9.09 -3.54 -27.07
CA GLY A 448 -9.85 -4.57 -26.37
C GLY A 448 -10.92 -4.02 -25.42
N ILE A 449 -10.88 -2.72 -25.06
CA ILE A 449 -11.82 -2.12 -24.09
C ILE A 449 -13.23 -2.08 -24.68
N GLN A 450 -14.16 -2.75 -23.99
CA GLN A 450 -15.59 -2.76 -24.32
C GLN A 450 -16.44 -2.08 -23.25
N LYS A 451 -15.96 -2.07 -22.01
CA LYS A 451 -16.64 -1.45 -20.87
C LYS A 451 -15.68 -0.53 -20.11
N VAL A 452 -16.16 0.64 -19.73
CA VAL A 452 -15.47 1.55 -18.80
C VAL A 452 -16.35 1.80 -17.59
N THR A 453 -15.80 1.62 -16.39
CA THR A 453 -16.46 1.95 -15.12
C THR A 453 -15.64 3.01 -14.39
N ILE A 454 -16.21 4.21 -14.21
CA ILE A 454 -15.59 5.30 -13.45
C ILE A 454 -16.30 5.37 -12.11
N GLY A 455 -15.57 5.06 -11.04
CA GLY A 455 -16.07 4.93 -9.68
C GLY A 455 -16.40 6.25 -8.99
N ALA A 456 -17.04 6.15 -7.83
CA ALA A 456 -17.38 7.31 -6.99
C ALA A 456 -16.15 8.12 -6.62
N GLY A 457 -16.33 9.43 -6.42
CA GLY A 457 -15.22 10.35 -6.11
C GLY A 457 -14.35 10.73 -7.31
N VAL A 458 -14.67 10.32 -8.54
CA VAL A 458 -14.09 10.93 -9.74
C VAL A 458 -14.98 12.11 -10.17
N ASN A 459 -14.41 13.31 -10.27
CA ASN A 459 -15.16 14.52 -10.61
C ASN A 459 -14.94 15.04 -12.03
N HIS A 460 -13.99 14.48 -12.77
CA HIS A 460 -13.55 14.99 -14.06
C HIS A 460 -12.98 13.85 -14.92
N VAL A 461 -13.40 13.78 -16.19
CA VAL A 461 -12.80 12.90 -17.20
C VAL A 461 -11.89 13.74 -18.10
N GLY A 462 -10.58 13.54 -17.99
CA GLY A 462 -9.58 14.35 -18.66
C GLY A 462 -9.49 14.17 -20.18
N LYS A 463 -8.78 15.10 -20.81
CA LYS A 463 -8.54 15.18 -22.26
C LYS A 463 -7.99 13.86 -22.78
N TYR A 464 -8.59 13.39 -23.86
CA TYR A 464 -8.27 12.14 -24.54
C TYR A 464 -8.31 10.85 -23.70
N ALA A 465 -8.94 10.83 -22.52
CA ALA A 465 -8.88 9.67 -21.62
C ALA A 465 -9.27 8.33 -22.30
N PHE A 466 -10.38 8.30 -23.03
CA PHE A 466 -10.90 7.11 -23.69
C PHE A 466 -10.96 7.26 -25.22
N THR A 467 -10.21 8.21 -25.79
CA THR A 467 -10.17 8.40 -27.25
C THR A 467 -9.76 7.12 -27.97
N ASN A 468 -10.44 6.82 -29.08
CA ASN A 468 -10.24 5.66 -29.93
C ASN A 468 -10.40 4.31 -29.22
N CYS A 469 -11.16 4.26 -28.12
CA CYS A 469 -11.68 2.99 -27.61
C CYS A 469 -12.82 2.52 -28.54
N GLU A 470 -12.48 2.11 -29.77
CA GLU A 470 -13.44 1.83 -30.86
C GLU A 470 -14.44 0.71 -30.53
N LYS A 471 -14.06 -0.20 -29.63
CA LYS A 471 -14.92 -1.30 -29.17
C LYS A 471 -15.77 -0.96 -27.94
N LEU A 472 -15.63 0.24 -27.36
CA LEU A 472 -16.35 0.66 -26.16
C LEU A 472 -17.85 0.71 -26.44
N THR A 473 -18.63 -0.12 -25.76
CA THR A 473 -20.10 -0.17 -25.88
C THR A 473 -20.81 0.42 -24.67
N SER A 474 -20.17 0.42 -23.50
CA SER A 474 -20.79 0.82 -22.23
C SER A 474 -19.83 1.64 -21.37
N VAL A 475 -20.32 2.79 -20.88
CA VAL A 475 -19.63 3.65 -19.91
C VAL A 475 -20.51 3.86 -18.69
N THR A 476 -19.96 3.60 -17.50
CA THR A 476 -20.59 3.98 -16.23
C THR A 476 -19.87 5.20 -15.66
N LEU A 477 -20.61 6.31 -15.48
CA LEU A 477 -20.10 7.56 -14.92
C LEU A 477 -20.61 7.75 -13.47
N PRO A 478 -19.82 8.36 -12.57
CA PRO A 478 -20.24 8.61 -11.20
C PRO A 478 -21.14 9.85 -11.12
N ALA A 479 -22.09 9.87 -10.18
CA ALA A 479 -23.00 10.99 -9.97
C ALA A 479 -22.29 12.33 -9.63
N GLY A 480 -21.07 12.24 -9.07
CA GLY A 480 -20.24 13.40 -8.72
C GLY A 480 -19.52 14.07 -9.88
N LEU A 481 -19.54 13.49 -11.08
CA LEU A 481 -18.81 14.00 -12.25
C LEU A 481 -19.31 15.39 -12.67
N LYS A 482 -18.37 16.31 -12.94
CA LYS A 482 -18.64 17.71 -13.30
C LYS A 482 -18.22 18.04 -14.73
N GLU A 483 -17.20 17.41 -15.26
CA GLU A 483 -16.60 17.77 -16.54
C GLU A 483 -16.20 16.53 -17.34
N ILE A 484 -16.47 16.59 -18.65
CA ILE A 484 -15.94 15.68 -19.67
C ILE A 484 -15.16 16.54 -20.66
N GLU A 485 -13.85 16.35 -20.71
CA GLU A 485 -12.93 17.22 -21.44
C GLU A 485 -12.82 16.89 -22.94
N LYS A 486 -11.99 17.70 -23.62
CA LYS A 486 -11.69 17.59 -25.05
C LYS A 486 -11.39 16.15 -25.48
N ASN A 487 -12.15 15.67 -26.46
CA ASN A 487 -12.02 14.33 -27.06
C ASN A 487 -12.08 13.15 -26.08
N ALA A 488 -12.55 13.32 -24.84
CA ALA A 488 -12.53 12.29 -23.81
C ALA A 488 -13.08 10.92 -24.25
N PHE A 489 -14.14 10.90 -25.06
CA PHE A 489 -14.74 9.71 -25.68
C PHE A 489 -14.74 9.77 -27.21
N GLY A 490 -13.87 10.59 -27.81
CA GLY A 490 -13.78 10.72 -29.27
C GLY A 490 -13.36 9.40 -29.93
N GLY A 491 -14.02 8.99 -31.01
CA GLY A 491 -13.73 7.72 -31.69
C GLY A 491 -14.20 6.48 -30.93
N CYS A 492 -15.07 6.61 -29.94
CA CYS A 492 -15.76 5.47 -29.32
C CYS A 492 -16.91 4.99 -30.24
N GLU A 493 -16.54 4.41 -31.39
CA GLU A 493 -17.45 4.15 -32.52
C GLU A 493 -18.65 3.25 -32.17
N LYS A 494 -18.48 2.31 -31.23
CA LYS A 494 -19.51 1.36 -30.78
C LYS A 494 -20.30 1.81 -29.55
N LEU A 495 -20.07 3.01 -29.03
CA LEU A 495 -20.78 3.50 -27.85
C LEU A 495 -22.23 3.79 -28.23
N THR A 496 -23.17 2.97 -27.76
CA THR A 496 -24.58 3.05 -28.16
C THR A 496 -25.37 4.05 -27.32
N SER A 497 -25.04 4.17 -26.04
CA SER A 497 -25.71 5.05 -25.08
C SER A 497 -24.74 5.50 -24.00
N ILE A 498 -24.99 6.68 -23.43
CA ILE A 498 -24.28 7.16 -22.26
C ILE A 498 -25.22 7.96 -21.36
N ASN A 499 -25.21 7.63 -20.07
CA ASN A 499 -25.98 8.33 -19.05
C ASN A 499 -25.13 9.44 -18.45
N LEU A 500 -25.34 10.68 -18.89
CA LEU A 500 -24.65 11.84 -18.36
C LEU A 500 -25.23 12.22 -16.98
N PRO A 501 -24.41 12.45 -15.95
CA PRO A 501 -24.92 12.72 -14.60
C PRO A 501 -25.50 14.14 -14.47
N GLU A 502 -26.56 14.28 -13.66
CA GLU A 502 -27.30 15.54 -13.39
C GLU A 502 -26.44 16.72 -12.89
N GLY A 503 -25.22 16.46 -12.45
CA GLY A 503 -24.27 17.46 -11.97
C GLY A 503 -23.25 17.95 -13.01
N LEU A 504 -23.30 17.43 -14.24
CA LEU A 504 -22.34 17.70 -15.31
C LEU A 504 -22.49 19.15 -15.82
N LYS A 505 -21.41 19.91 -15.85
CA LYS A 505 -21.41 21.34 -16.23
C LYS A 505 -20.94 21.58 -17.66
N THR A 506 -19.99 20.78 -18.13
CA THR A 506 -19.28 21.01 -19.39
C THR A 506 -19.16 19.71 -20.18
N ILE A 507 -19.45 19.80 -21.48
CA ILE A 507 -19.12 18.79 -22.50
C ILE A 507 -18.12 19.43 -23.46
N GLY A 508 -16.86 19.04 -23.33
CA GLY A 508 -15.74 19.68 -23.99
C GLY A 508 -15.67 19.45 -25.50
N GLU A 509 -14.77 20.20 -26.15
CA GLU A 509 -14.53 20.13 -27.60
C GLU A 509 -14.34 18.67 -28.09
N GLY A 510 -15.17 18.21 -29.02
CA GLY A 510 -15.03 16.85 -29.56
C GLY A 510 -15.26 15.72 -28.56
N ALA A 511 -15.81 15.96 -27.37
CA ALA A 511 -15.94 14.97 -26.29
C ALA A 511 -16.51 13.62 -26.76
N PHE A 512 -17.46 13.61 -27.69
CA PHE A 512 -18.09 12.43 -28.30
C PHE A 512 -17.98 12.43 -29.83
N THR A 513 -16.94 13.07 -30.40
CA THR A 513 -16.73 13.05 -31.85
C THR A 513 -16.61 11.63 -32.38
N ALA A 514 -17.19 11.33 -33.54
CA ALA A 514 -17.20 10.02 -34.19
C ALA A 514 -17.75 8.87 -33.32
N CYS A 515 -18.63 9.15 -32.36
CA CYS A 515 -19.44 8.12 -31.70
C CYS A 515 -20.58 7.65 -32.61
N PHE A 516 -20.24 6.94 -33.69
CA PHE A 516 -21.16 6.60 -34.78
C PHE A 516 -22.41 5.82 -34.33
N ALA A 517 -22.29 4.97 -33.31
CA ALA A 517 -23.38 4.14 -32.79
C ALA A 517 -24.26 4.84 -31.73
N LEU A 518 -23.90 6.03 -31.26
CA LEU A 518 -24.64 6.71 -30.20
C LEU A 518 -26.04 7.08 -30.70
N SER A 519 -27.09 6.44 -30.16
CA SER A 519 -28.45 6.53 -30.71
C SER A 519 -29.36 7.53 -29.99
N ASP A 520 -29.16 7.70 -28.69
CA ASP A 520 -29.99 8.50 -27.82
C ASP A 520 -29.14 9.23 -26.78
N LEU A 521 -29.48 10.49 -26.53
CA LEU A 521 -28.71 11.34 -25.62
C LEU A 521 -29.64 12.29 -24.86
N THR A 522 -29.47 12.35 -23.54
CA THR A 522 -30.07 13.37 -22.69
C THR A 522 -28.98 14.26 -22.14
N ILE A 523 -29.04 15.55 -22.45
CA ILE A 523 -28.12 16.55 -21.90
C ILE A 523 -28.68 17.02 -20.54
N PRO A 524 -27.92 16.87 -19.43
CA PRO A 524 -28.38 17.31 -18.13
C PRO A 524 -28.64 18.82 -18.07
N LYS A 525 -29.63 19.24 -17.29
CA LYS A 525 -30.01 20.67 -17.15
C LYS A 525 -28.87 21.57 -16.63
N SER A 526 -27.89 20.99 -15.95
CA SER A 526 -26.72 21.69 -15.41
C SER A 526 -25.66 22.05 -16.46
N VAL A 527 -25.75 21.47 -17.67
CA VAL A 527 -24.78 21.74 -18.74
C VAL A 527 -24.97 23.17 -19.25
N LYS A 528 -23.88 23.93 -19.28
CA LYS A 528 -23.88 25.34 -19.71
C LYS A 528 -23.52 25.53 -21.18
N THR A 529 -22.66 24.67 -21.69
CA THR A 529 -22.11 24.77 -23.04
C THR A 529 -22.01 23.39 -23.67
N ILE A 530 -22.35 23.33 -24.96
CA ILE A 530 -21.96 22.24 -25.86
C ILE A 530 -20.88 22.82 -26.76
N GLU A 531 -19.63 22.39 -26.59
CA GLU A 531 -18.47 22.99 -27.28
C GLU A 531 -18.33 22.55 -28.74
N GLU A 532 -17.32 23.09 -29.42
CA GLU A 532 -17.03 22.79 -30.82
C GLU A 532 -16.83 21.27 -31.05
N ASN A 533 -17.43 20.74 -32.11
CA ASN A 533 -17.38 19.32 -32.49
C ASN A 533 -17.88 18.31 -31.45
N ALA A 534 -18.54 18.73 -30.35
CA ALA A 534 -18.86 17.85 -29.21
C ALA A 534 -19.52 16.50 -29.59
N PHE A 535 -20.43 16.50 -30.56
CA PHE A 535 -21.11 15.32 -31.13
C PHE A 535 -20.92 15.22 -32.65
N TYR A 536 -19.79 15.71 -33.15
CA TYR A 536 -19.45 15.65 -34.58
C TYR A 536 -19.49 14.19 -35.08
N GLN A 537 -20.23 13.94 -36.15
CA GLN A 537 -20.42 12.62 -36.75
C GLN A 537 -21.05 11.55 -35.85
N CYS A 538 -21.88 11.92 -34.86
CA CYS A 538 -22.76 10.97 -34.17
C CYS A 538 -23.93 10.53 -35.09
N GLY A 539 -23.63 9.69 -36.08
CA GLY A 539 -24.51 9.40 -37.21
C GLY A 539 -25.80 8.64 -36.86
N SER A 540 -25.80 7.84 -35.80
CA SER A 540 -26.98 7.09 -35.34
C SER A 540 -27.87 7.87 -34.38
N LEU A 541 -27.50 9.09 -34.00
CA LEU A 541 -28.22 9.87 -33.00
C LEU A 541 -29.60 10.26 -33.52
N THR A 542 -30.64 9.61 -33.01
CA THR A 542 -32.04 9.80 -33.45
C THR A 542 -32.77 10.86 -32.64
N HIS A 543 -32.48 10.90 -31.33
CA HIS A 543 -33.10 11.79 -30.36
C HIS A 543 -32.03 12.44 -29.47
N VAL A 544 -32.11 13.77 -29.34
CA VAL A 544 -31.35 14.54 -28.36
C VAL A 544 -32.34 15.29 -27.50
N THR A 545 -32.35 14.98 -26.20
CA THR A 545 -33.17 15.70 -25.22
C THR A 545 -32.35 16.84 -24.62
N LEU A 546 -32.78 18.07 -24.90
CA LEU A 546 -32.29 19.29 -24.27
C LEU A 546 -33.41 19.84 -23.37
N PRO A 547 -33.29 19.78 -22.02
CA PRO A 547 -34.34 20.25 -21.13
C PRO A 547 -34.68 21.73 -21.30
N ASP A 548 -35.96 22.10 -21.22
CA ASP A 548 -36.41 23.50 -21.36
C ASP A 548 -35.88 24.42 -20.25
N ASP A 549 -35.58 23.86 -19.08
CA ASP A 549 -34.94 24.53 -17.94
C ASP A 549 -33.41 24.42 -17.93
N ALA A 550 -32.80 23.94 -19.03
CA ALA A 550 -31.35 23.81 -19.12
C ALA A 550 -30.63 25.16 -19.00
N GLN A 551 -29.45 25.14 -18.38
CA GLN A 551 -28.53 26.28 -18.29
C GLN A 551 -27.72 26.53 -19.58
N LEU A 552 -28.06 25.81 -20.67
CA LEU A 552 -27.35 25.85 -21.93
C LEU A 552 -27.47 27.23 -22.59
N THR A 553 -26.35 27.90 -22.82
CA THR A 553 -26.31 29.23 -23.46
C THR A 553 -25.82 29.19 -24.91
N THR A 554 -25.00 28.22 -25.28
CA THR A 554 -24.38 28.17 -26.62
C THR A 554 -24.31 26.76 -27.16
N ILE A 555 -24.62 26.61 -28.46
CA ILE A 555 -24.34 25.41 -29.24
C ILE A 555 -23.14 25.71 -30.15
N GLY A 556 -22.03 25.01 -29.92
CA GLY A 556 -20.74 25.27 -30.56
C GLY A 556 -20.71 24.99 -32.06
N LYS A 557 -19.64 25.46 -32.70
CA LYS A 557 -19.32 25.17 -34.11
C LYS A 557 -19.29 23.66 -34.34
N ASN A 558 -19.93 23.19 -35.40
CA ASN A 558 -20.02 21.77 -35.77
C ASN A 558 -20.57 20.82 -34.68
N ALA A 559 -21.23 21.33 -33.62
CA ALA A 559 -21.58 20.53 -32.45
C ALA A 559 -22.32 19.22 -32.77
N PHE A 560 -23.22 19.24 -33.75
CA PHE A 560 -24.00 18.09 -34.25
C PHE A 560 -23.81 17.89 -35.76
N PHE A 561 -22.66 18.29 -36.30
CA PHE A 561 -22.35 18.10 -37.72
C PHE A 561 -22.44 16.62 -38.10
N ARG A 562 -23.16 16.28 -39.17
CA ARG A 562 -23.40 14.89 -39.63
C ARG A 562 -24.07 13.98 -38.58
N CYS A 563 -24.89 14.53 -37.68
CA CYS A 563 -25.89 13.73 -36.95
C CYS A 563 -27.04 13.31 -37.89
N ARG A 564 -26.73 12.43 -38.83
CA ARG A 564 -27.57 12.13 -40.01
C ARG A 564 -28.94 11.56 -39.67
N SER A 565 -29.09 10.92 -38.51
CA SER A 565 -30.34 10.31 -38.05
C SER A 565 -31.18 11.21 -37.14
N LEU A 566 -30.69 12.40 -36.77
CA LEU A 566 -31.39 13.29 -35.83
C LEU A 566 -32.68 13.79 -36.46
N THR A 567 -33.82 13.48 -35.84
CA THR A 567 -35.13 13.71 -36.49
C THR A 567 -35.79 15.03 -36.10
N ASN A 568 -35.74 15.41 -34.83
CA ASN A 568 -36.37 16.62 -34.33
C ASN A 568 -35.53 17.19 -33.18
N LEU A 569 -35.55 18.51 -33.00
CA LEU A 569 -34.83 19.16 -31.91
C LEU A 569 -35.55 20.42 -31.42
N THR A 570 -35.68 20.56 -30.10
CA THR A 570 -36.11 21.79 -29.45
C THR A 570 -34.91 22.44 -28.79
N ILE A 571 -34.59 23.67 -29.18
CA ILE A 571 -33.49 24.44 -28.59
C ILE A 571 -33.98 25.09 -27.28
N PRO A 572 -33.28 24.92 -26.14
CA PRO A 572 -33.70 25.50 -24.86
C PRO A 572 -33.72 27.03 -24.86
N LYS A 573 -34.65 27.61 -24.10
CA LYS A 573 -34.92 29.07 -24.05
C LYS A 573 -33.72 29.96 -23.73
N ASN A 574 -32.72 29.43 -23.02
CA ASN A 574 -31.53 30.16 -22.58
C ASN A 574 -30.40 30.22 -23.63
N VAL A 575 -30.54 29.48 -24.74
CA VAL A 575 -29.53 29.49 -25.82
C VAL A 575 -29.57 30.84 -26.54
N THR A 576 -28.40 31.47 -26.67
CA THR A 576 -28.23 32.78 -27.33
C THR A 576 -27.59 32.69 -28.71
N ALA A 577 -26.84 31.61 -29.00
CA ALA A 577 -26.18 31.46 -30.29
C ALA A 577 -26.13 30.00 -30.78
N ILE A 578 -26.33 29.84 -32.09
CA ILE A 578 -26.12 28.59 -32.84
C ILE A 578 -24.89 28.76 -33.73
N GLY A 579 -23.85 27.97 -33.45
CA GLY A 579 -22.54 28.05 -34.08
C GLY A 579 -22.50 27.64 -35.56
N GLN A 580 -21.39 28.00 -36.22
CA GLN A 580 -21.17 27.68 -37.64
C GLN A 580 -21.30 26.17 -37.86
N SER A 581 -22.06 25.77 -38.88
CA SER A 581 -22.26 24.35 -39.22
C SER A 581 -22.79 23.46 -38.07
N ALA A 582 -23.41 24.03 -37.03
CA ALA A 582 -23.81 23.29 -35.83
C ALA A 582 -24.67 22.04 -36.12
N PHE A 583 -25.57 22.09 -37.10
CA PHE A 583 -26.45 21.00 -37.53
C PHE A 583 -26.25 20.64 -39.01
N ASN A 584 -25.10 20.98 -39.60
CA ASN A 584 -24.84 20.73 -41.01
C ASN A 584 -24.87 19.22 -41.32
N GLU A 585 -25.48 18.83 -42.44
CA GLU A 585 -25.74 17.44 -42.85
C GLU A 585 -26.55 16.61 -41.81
N CYS A 586 -27.42 17.22 -41.00
CA CYS A 586 -28.45 16.49 -40.25
C CYS A 586 -29.59 16.05 -41.19
N LEU A 587 -29.29 15.05 -42.04
CA LEU A 587 -30.13 14.66 -43.18
C LEU A 587 -31.56 14.25 -42.81
N ALA A 588 -31.79 13.70 -41.61
CA ALA A 588 -33.10 13.28 -41.13
C ALA A 588 -33.87 14.36 -40.34
N LEU A 589 -33.30 15.55 -40.12
CA LEU A 589 -33.92 16.59 -39.29
C LEU A 589 -35.16 17.13 -40.00
N LYS A 590 -36.35 16.75 -39.49
CA LYS A 590 -37.67 17.10 -40.03
C LYS A 590 -38.17 18.42 -39.48
N SER A 591 -37.93 18.68 -38.20
CA SER A 591 -38.35 19.92 -37.57
C SER A 591 -37.35 20.45 -36.54
N ILE A 592 -37.31 21.77 -36.39
CA ILE A 592 -36.56 22.43 -35.32
C ILE A 592 -37.33 23.60 -34.71
N THR A 593 -37.26 23.73 -33.39
CA THR A 593 -37.82 24.86 -32.64
C THR A 593 -36.69 25.72 -32.08
N ILE A 594 -36.66 27.00 -32.47
CA ILE A 594 -35.65 27.99 -32.08
C ILE A 594 -36.31 29.07 -31.19
N PRO A 595 -35.88 29.23 -29.92
CA PRO A 595 -36.49 30.16 -28.99
C PRO A 595 -36.08 31.60 -29.24
N ASN A 596 -36.81 32.54 -28.65
CA ASN A 596 -36.57 33.97 -28.79
C ASN A 596 -35.23 34.45 -28.19
N GLY A 597 -34.63 33.66 -27.29
CA GLY A 597 -33.33 33.93 -26.68
C GLY A 597 -32.17 33.87 -27.68
N VAL A 598 -32.32 33.14 -28.79
CA VAL A 598 -31.27 33.03 -29.81
C VAL A 598 -31.15 34.35 -30.57
N THR A 599 -29.98 34.99 -30.51
CA THR A 599 -29.69 36.26 -31.18
C THR A 599 -28.79 36.11 -32.40
N ALA A 600 -28.13 34.97 -32.57
CA ALA A 600 -27.25 34.68 -33.70
C ALA A 600 -27.37 33.24 -34.21
N ILE A 601 -27.50 33.10 -35.53
CA ILE A 601 -27.42 31.83 -36.26
C ILE A 601 -26.33 31.98 -37.33
N ALA A 602 -25.23 31.26 -37.17
CA ALA A 602 -24.04 31.40 -38.01
C ALA A 602 -24.16 30.67 -39.36
N ASP A 603 -23.18 30.89 -40.24
CA ASP A 603 -23.14 30.27 -41.57
C ASP A 603 -23.21 28.75 -41.52
N PHE A 604 -23.94 28.18 -42.47
CA PHE A 604 -24.12 26.75 -42.67
C PHE A 604 -24.75 26.00 -41.50
N ALA A 605 -25.28 26.69 -40.48
CA ALA A 605 -25.84 26.09 -39.28
C ALA A 605 -26.79 24.91 -39.58
N PHE A 606 -27.62 25.01 -40.62
CA PHE A 606 -28.57 23.99 -41.06
C PHE A 606 -28.32 23.51 -42.49
N GLN A 607 -27.13 23.76 -43.05
CA GLN A 607 -26.83 23.36 -44.42
C GLN A 607 -27.05 21.85 -44.61
N GLY A 608 -27.72 21.45 -45.70
CA GLY A 608 -27.90 20.04 -46.04
C GLY A 608 -28.88 19.28 -45.12
N CYS A 609 -29.65 19.94 -44.25
CA CYS A 609 -30.79 19.33 -43.55
C CYS A 609 -31.95 19.04 -44.53
N THR A 610 -31.75 18.12 -45.47
CA THR A 610 -32.64 17.93 -46.63
C THR A 610 -34.03 17.40 -46.30
N ALA A 611 -34.24 16.84 -45.10
CA ALA A 611 -35.56 16.43 -44.61
C ALA A 611 -36.34 17.54 -43.89
N LEU A 612 -35.77 18.75 -43.71
CA LEU A 612 -36.37 19.82 -42.93
C LEU A 612 -37.66 20.31 -43.60
N LYS A 613 -38.76 20.24 -42.86
CA LYS A 613 -40.11 20.63 -43.32
C LYS A 613 -40.69 21.76 -42.50
N ASP A 614 -40.34 21.85 -41.23
CA ASP A 614 -40.95 22.77 -40.28
C ASP A 614 -39.87 23.44 -39.41
N VAL A 615 -39.87 24.78 -39.38
CA VAL A 615 -39.02 25.60 -38.51
C VAL A 615 -39.93 26.45 -37.65
N THR A 616 -39.83 26.33 -36.33
CA THR A 616 -40.63 27.12 -35.38
C THR A 616 -39.78 28.15 -34.69
N VAL A 617 -40.24 29.41 -34.66
CA VAL A 617 -39.49 30.53 -34.09
C VAL A 617 -40.38 31.34 -33.15
N ALA A 618 -39.77 32.01 -32.16
CA ALA A 618 -40.52 32.74 -31.13
C ALA A 618 -40.22 34.25 -31.06
N TRP A 619 -39.51 34.83 -32.03
CA TRP A 619 -39.16 36.26 -31.99
C TRP A 619 -40.33 37.18 -32.35
N GLU A 620 -40.52 38.22 -31.55
CA GLU A 620 -41.43 39.33 -31.86
C GLU A 620 -40.97 40.17 -33.05
N THR A 621 -39.65 40.23 -33.25
CA THR A 621 -38.95 40.88 -34.37
C THR A 621 -37.93 39.88 -34.92
N PRO A 622 -38.00 39.48 -36.21
CA PRO A 622 -37.08 38.50 -36.77
C PRO A 622 -35.62 38.93 -36.61
N ILE A 623 -34.76 38.02 -36.14
CA ILE A 623 -33.31 38.24 -36.15
C ILE A 623 -32.77 38.16 -37.58
N GLN A 624 -31.57 38.70 -37.83
CA GLN A 624 -30.86 38.50 -39.10
C GLN A 624 -29.86 37.34 -38.95
N PRO A 625 -30.16 36.11 -39.42
CA PRO A 625 -29.16 35.05 -39.48
C PRO A 625 -28.08 35.38 -40.53
N ASN A 626 -26.92 34.71 -40.46
CA ASN A 626 -25.95 34.80 -41.56
C ASN A 626 -26.58 34.24 -42.86
N SER A 627 -26.17 34.77 -44.02
CA SER A 627 -26.82 34.49 -45.31
C SER A 627 -26.84 33.00 -45.67
N ASP A 628 -25.81 32.26 -45.25
CA ASP A 628 -25.66 30.85 -45.60
C ASP A 628 -26.16 29.91 -44.49
N ALA A 629 -26.86 30.41 -43.46
CA ALA A 629 -27.36 29.60 -42.33
C ALA A 629 -28.22 28.40 -42.78
N PHE A 630 -29.03 28.59 -43.82
CA PHE A 630 -29.92 27.57 -44.40
C PHE A 630 -29.53 27.19 -45.84
N LYS A 631 -28.25 27.29 -46.19
CA LYS A 631 -27.75 27.01 -47.54
C LYS A 631 -28.12 25.60 -48.01
N GLN A 632 -28.38 25.45 -49.31
CA GLN A 632 -28.77 24.17 -49.95
C GLN A 632 -30.09 23.57 -49.43
N LEU A 633 -30.98 24.40 -48.86
CA LEU A 633 -32.34 24.00 -48.52
C LEU A 633 -33.36 24.63 -49.48
N PRO A 634 -34.42 23.91 -49.87
CA PRO A 634 -35.52 24.46 -50.66
C PRO A 634 -36.46 25.26 -49.74
N LEU A 635 -36.05 26.48 -49.36
CA LEU A 635 -36.78 27.30 -48.36
C LEU A 635 -38.25 27.51 -48.74
N ASP A 636 -38.54 27.61 -50.03
CA ASP A 636 -39.89 27.73 -50.62
C ASP A 636 -40.82 26.53 -50.36
N LYS A 637 -40.29 25.45 -49.78
CA LYS A 637 -41.01 24.23 -49.40
C LYS A 637 -41.01 23.97 -47.89
N ILE A 638 -40.38 24.85 -47.11
CA ILE A 638 -40.24 24.71 -45.66
C ILE A 638 -41.21 25.69 -44.99
N ARG A 639 -42.00 25.17 -44.04
CA ARG A 639 -42.93 25.95 -43.23
C ARG A 639 -42.17 26.65 -42.11
N LEU A 640 -42.29 27.98 -42.06
CA LEU A 640 -41.80 28.80 -40.96
C LEU A 640 -42.98 29.20 -40.09
N HIS A 641 -43.04 28.64 -38.89
CA HIS A 641 -44.04 28.90 -37.87
C HIS A 641 -43.60 30.09 -37.02
N VAL A 642 -44.33 31.20 -37.10
CA VAL A 642 -43.99 32.48 -36.45
C VAL A 642 -45.06 32.91 -35.43
N PRO A 643 -44.72 33.78 -34.45
CA PRO A 643 -45.71 34.30 -33.52
C PRO A 643 -46.87 35.03 -34.20
N GLU A 644 -48.00 35.11 -33.50
CA GLU A 644 -49.21 35.76 -33.99
C GLU A 644 -48.94 37.20 -34.48
N GLY A 645 -49.54 37.56 -35.61
CA GLY A 645 -49.44 38.91 -36.17
C GLY A 645 -48.07 39.22 -36.79
N LYS A 646 -47.11 38.30 -36.76
CA LYS A 646 -45.73 38.56 -37.25
C LYS A 646 -45.46 38.15 -38.69
N ILE A 647 -46.43 37.55 -39.39
CA ILE A 647 -46.26 37.13 -40.80
C ILE A 647 -45.67 38.25 -41.67
N GLY A 648 -46.17 39.48 -41.54
CA GLY A 648 -45.68 40.63 -42.30
C GLY A 648 -44.21 40.97 -42.02
N ALA A 649 -43.78 40.91 -40.76
CA ALA A 649 -42.41 41.19 -40.36
C ALA A 649 -41.43 40.15 -40.92
N TYR A 650 -41.79 38.86 -40.85
CA TYR A 650 -40.95 37.78 -41.39
C TYR A 650 -40.90 37.78 -42.92
N LYS A 651 -41.96 38.16 -43.63
CA LYS A 651 -41.94 38.36 -45.09
C LYS A 651 -41.06 39.54 -45.53
N ALA A 652 -40.83 40.52 -44.66
CA ALA A 652 -39.95 41.65 -44.92
C ALA A 652 -38.47 41.37 -44.62
N ALA A 653 -38.16 40.37 -43.79
CA ALA A 653 -36.80 40.06 -43.32
C ALA A 653 -36.01 39.16 -44.30
N ASN A 654 -34.70 39.42 -44.45
CA ASN A 654 -33.81 38.57 -45.27
C ASN A 654 -33.76 37.15 -44.73
N VAL A 655 -33.54 36.16 -45.61
CA VAL A 655 -33.56 34.71 -45.33
C VAL A 655 -34.95 34.18 -44.98
N TRP A 656 -35.66 34.82 -44.05
CA TRP A 656 -37.00 34.40 -43.62
C TRP A 656 -38.08 34.58 -44.70
N ARG A 657 -37.95 35.60 -45.56
CA ARG A 657 -38.89 35.86 -46.67
C ARG A 657 -39.02 34.70 -47.65
N ASP A 658 -38.00 33.84 -47.72
CA ASP A 658 -37.91 32.74 -48.68
C ASP A 658 -38.63 31.47 -48.19
N PHE A 659 -39.10 31.45 -46.94
CA PHE A 659 -39.89 30.35 -46.36
C PHE A 659 -41.39 30.49 -46.63
N ILE A 660 -42.13 29.38 -46.45
CA ILE A 660 -43.60 29.43 -46.32
C ILE A 660 -43.94 29.96 -44.92
N VAL A 661 -44.07 31.28 -44.78
CA VAL A 661 -44.37 31.93 -43.50
C VAL A 661 -45.83 31.74 -43.10
N MET A 662 -46.05 31.12 -41.94
CA MET A 662 -47.37 30.87 -41.34
C MET A 662 -47.38 31.10 -39.83
N ALA A 663 -48.54 31.40 -39.25
CA ALA A 663 -48.69 31.49 -37.81
C ALA A 663 -49.06 30.10 -37.23
N ASP A 664 -48.52 29.76 -36.07
CA ASP A 664 -48.82 28.52 -35.34
C ASP A 664 -49.75 28.73 -34.15
N ARG A 665 -50.01 29.98 -33.77
CA ARG A 665 -50.92 30.34 -32.68
C ARG A 665 -51.51 31.72 -32.91
N GLY A 666 -52.68 31.95 -32.32
CA GLY A 666 -53.23 33.28 -32.23
C GLY A 666 -54.50 33.40 -31.39
N ASP A 667 -55.04 34.61 -31.31
CA ASP A 667 -56.24 34.94 -30.58
C ASP A 667 -57.47 34.84 -31.51
N LEU A 668 -58.55 34.27 -30.97
CA LEU A 668 -59.88 34.27 -31.56
C LEU A 668 -60.76 35.28 -30.83
N ALA A 669 -61.84 35.70 -31.50
CA ALA A 669 -62.86 36.53 -30.86
C ALA A 669 -63.41 35.85 -29.58
N GLY A 670 -63.63 36.65 -28.52
CA GLY A 670 -64.14 36.16 -27.24
C GLY A 670 -63.09 35.64 -26.25
N GLY A 671 -61.80 35.90 -26.48
CA GLY A 671 -60.71 35.56 -25.55
C GLY A 671 -60.24 34.10 -25.63
N LEU A 672 -60.72 33.35 -26.62
CA LEU A 672 -60.20 32.03 -26.96
C LEU A 672 -58.87 32.17 -27.69
N LYS A 673 -57.98 31.20 -27.52
CA LYS A 673 -56.73 31.12 -28.29
C LYS A 673 -56.77 29.91 -29.18
N TRP A 674 -56.22 30.00 -30.38
CA TRP A 674 -55.92 28.84 -31.20
C TRP A 674 -54.42 28.58 -31.17
N GLN A 675 -54.05 27.32 -31.14
CA GLN A 675 -52.70 26.86 -31.40
C GLN A 675 -52.80 25.69 -32.35
N MET A 676 -51.85 25.58 -33.27
CA MET A 676 -51.69 24.44 -34.13
C MET A 676 -50.42 23.74 -33.68
N ASP A 677 -50.56 22.51 -33.18
CA ASP A 677 -49.39 21.74 -32.77
C ASP A 677 -48.60 21.20 -33.98
N ALA A 678 -47.46 20.56 -33.71
CA ALA A 678 -46.58 19.98 -34.73
C ALA A 678 -47.24 18.86 -35.56
N THR A 679 -48.46 18.40 -35.22
CA THR A 679 -49.25 17.41 -35.97
C THR A 679 -50.36 18.03 -36.81
N TYR A 680 -50.42 19.37 -36.87
CA TYR A 680 -51.51 20.13 -37.49
C TYR A 680 -52.86 19.95 -36.77
N THR A 681 -52.82 19.57 -35.50
CA THR A 681 -54.01 19.57 -34.66
C THR A 681 -54.26 21.00 -34.18
N LEU A 682 -55.34 21.59 -34.67
CA LEU A 682 -55.84 22.86 -34.18
C LEU A 682 -56.45 22.65 -32.79
N THR A 683 -55.80 23.16 -31.75
CA THR A 683 -56.33 23.22 -30.40
C THR A 683 -56.90 24.61 -30.14
N ILE A 684 -58.17 24.68 -29.78
CA ILE A 684 -58.77 25.90 -29.23
C ILE A 684 -58.66 25.86 -27.71
N ILE A 685 -57.88 26.78 -27.16
CA ILE A 685 -57.65 26.94 -25.73
C ILE A 685 -58.62 28.00 -25.21
N ASN A 686 -59.38 27.66 -24.16
CA ASN A 686 -60.12 28.65 -23.38
C ASN A 686 -59.32 28.97 -22.10
N PRO A 687 -58.63 30.12 -22.02
CA PRO A 687 -57.77 30.47 -20.88
C PRO A 687 -58.53 30.81 -19.58
N THR A 688 -59.87 30.79 -19.57
CA THR A 688 -60.70 31.08 -18.39
C THR A 688 -61.67 29.94 -18.04
N PRO A 689 -61.53 29.25 -16.89
CA PRO A 689 -62.64 28.52 -16.30
C PRO A 689 -63.56 29.54 -15.62
N ARG A 690 -64.79 29.71 -16.09
CA ARG A 690 -65.82 30.44 -15.33
C ARG A 690 -66.08 29.70 -14.02
N ILE A 691 -65.61 30.25 -12.90
CA ILE A 691 -66.21 29.97 -11.59
C ILE A 691 -67.58 30.65 -11.61
N ALA A 692 -68.65 29.87 -11.54
CA ALA A 692 -69.98 30.41 -11.31
C ALA A 692 -70.02 30.99 -9.87
N GLN A 693 -70.20 32.29 -9.76
CA GLN A 693 -70.62 32.93 -8.51
C GLN A 693 -72.00 32.40 -8.14
N ALA A 694 -72.10 31.79 -6.96
CA ALA A 694 -73.38 31.62 -6.28
C ALA A 694 -73.73 32.96 -5.63
N ASP A 695 -74.78 33.61 -6.13
CA ASP A 695 -75.43 34.73 -5.48
C ASP A 695 -76.03 34.27 -4.14
N ALA A 696 -75.55 34.86 -3.06
CA ALA A 696 -76.25 34.93 -1.78
C ALA A 696 -76.91 36.30 -1.70
N GLY A 697 -78.25 36.35 -1.67
CA GLY A 697 -78.98 37.61 -1.48
C GLY A 697 -80.50 37.55 -1.65
N LEU A 698 -81.16 36.95 -0.65
CA LEU A 698 -82.54 37.14 -0.11
C LEU A 698 -83.34 35.85 0.03
#